data_AF-A0A0D5M606-F1
#
_entry.id   AF-A0A0D5M606-F1
#
_cell.length_a   1.000
_cell.length_b   1.000
_cell.length_c   1.000
_cell.angle_alpha   90.00
_cell.angle_beta   90.00
_cell.angle_gamma   90.00
#
_symmetry.space_group_name_H-M   'P 1'
#
loop_
_entity.id
_entity.type
_entity.pdbx_description
1 polymer ?
#
loop_
_entity_poly.entity_id
_entity_poly.type
_entity_poly.pdbx_seq_one_letter_code
_entity_poly.pdbx_strand_id
1 'polypeptide(L)'
;MLSKELEMTLNTAFTVARSKRHEFMTVEHLLLALLDNASAVDVLKACGANLDKLRSDLQDFINSTTPLIPEGQGDRETQPTLGFQRVLQRAVFHVQSSGKSEVSGANVLVAIFSEQESQAVYFLKQQNVARVDAVNYIAHGISKVAGHGPSPSPSSSENEDAEEGSNEGAAHPLTGYATNLNEQARLGKIDPLIGRDHELERVVQILARRRKNNPLLVGEAGVGKTAIAEGLAKRIVEKDVPDVIADAVVYSLDMGALLAGTKYRGDFEKRLKSLLGELRKQPNAVLFIDEIHTVIGAGAASGGVMDASNLLKPLLSSGELRCIGSTTFQEFRGIFEKDRALARRFQKVDVMAPSVDDTIKILKGLRSRFEEHHELKYTDGALESAARLADRYINDRFLPDKAIDVIDEAGAHQRLLPPEMRAKTIDVEQVEAVVASIARIPPKSVSSSDRKLLEKLDRDLKMLVFGQDEAIDSLSAAIKLSRAGLKAPDKPVGSFLFAGPTGVGKTEVAKQLAHIMGIELVRFDMSEYMERHTVSRLIGAPPGYVGYDQGGLLTEAVTKQPHCVLLLDEIEKAHPEVFNLLLQVMDHGRLTDNNGREADFRHVILIMTSNAGAEQASRRSIGFQHQDHSTDAMEVIRRTFSPEFRNRLDSIIQFHSLPVSVVRNVVDKFLIELQAQLDEKRVQLDVDDMARDWLADKGYDPDMGARPMARLIQEKLKKPLAEMILFGELADQGGIVHVSLEEGELHLATETEMADAP
;
A
#
# COMPACT_ATOMS: atom_id res chain seq x y z
N MET A 1 -19.92 -9.74 2.30
CA MET A 1 -21.10 -10.58 1.93
C MET A 1 -22.28 -9.66 1.65
N LEU A 2 -23.29 -10.08 0.87
CA LEU A 2 -24.51 -9.28 0.68
C LEU A 2 -25.36 -9.36 1.95
N SER A 3 -26.08 -8.31 2.32
CA SER A 3 -27.02 -8.39 3.44
C SER A 3 -28.21 -9.29 3.06
N LYS A 4 -28.77 -10.01 4.04
CA LYS A 4 -29.93 -10.90 3.82
C LYS A 4 -31.11 -10.16 3.16
N GLU A 5 -31.32 -8.91 3.54
CA GLU A 5 -32.36 -8.05 2.97
C GLU A 5 -32.10 -7.73 1.48
N LEU A 6 -30.83 -7.47 1.11
CA LEU A 6 -30.45 -7.24 -0.28
C LEU A 6 -30.57 -8.52 -1.12
N GLU A 7 -30.17 -9.67 -0.59
CA GLU A 7 -30.34 -10.97 -1.26
C GLU A 7 -31.81 -11.26 -1.56
N MET A 8 -32.70 -11.03 -0.60
CA MET A 8 -34.15 -11.13 -0.81
C MET A 8 -34.63 -10.18 -1.90
N THR A 9 -34.19 -8.91 -1.86
CA THR A 9 -34.54 -7.90 -2.87
C THR A 9 -34.14 -8.33 -4.29
N LEU A 10 -32.93 -8.87 -4.46
CA LEU A 10 -32.44 -9.35 -5.75
C LEU A 10 -33.23 -10.58 -6.23
N ASN A 11 -33.49 -11.54 -5.35
CA ASN A 11 -34.29 -12.72 -5.69
C ASN A 11 -35.72 -12.36 -6.10
N THR A 12 -36.34 -11.40 -5.42
CA THR A 12 -37.65 -10.86 -5.81
C THR A 12 -37.61 -10.19 -7.17
N ALA A 13 -36.56 -9.39 -7.46
CA ALA A 13 -36.38 -8.78 -8.77
C ALA A 13 -36.35 -9.84 -9.88
N PHE A 14 -35.52 -10.88 -9.74
CA PHE A 14 -35.43 -12.00 -10.69
C PHE A 14 -36.74 -12.75 -10.86
N THR A 15 -37.47 -12.97 -9.78
CA THR A 15 -38.78 -13.64 -9.81
C THR A 15 -39.80 -12.81 -10.60
N VAL A 16 -39.85 -11.50 -10.37
CA VAL A 16 -40.76 -10.59 -11.07
C VAL A 16 -40.40 -10.50 -12.56
N ALA A 17 -39.13 -10.35 -12.91
CA ALA A 17 -38.68 -10.32 -14.30
C ALA A 17 -39.01 -11.64 -15.04
N ARG A 18 -38.79 -12.80 -14.39
CA ARG A 18 -39.20 -14.11 -14.94
C ARG A 18 -40.70 -14.22 -15.14
N SER A 19 -41.51 -13.77 -14.16
CA SER A 19 -42.98 -13.82 -14.26
C SER A 19 -43.53 -12.98 -15.42
N LYS A 20 -42.86 -11.87 -15.73
CA LYS A 20 -43.17 -11.00 -16.88
C LYS A 20 -42.48 -11.43 -18.18
N ARG A 21 -41.73 -12.55 -18.16
CA ARG A 21 -40.96 -13.10 -19.27
C ARG A 21 -39.97 -12.10 -19.89
N HIS A 22 -39.39 -11.22 -19.09
CA HIS A 22 -38.33 -10.33 -19.55
C HIS A 22 -37.06 -11.15 -19.84
N GLU A 23 -36.47 -10.96 -21.02
CA GLU A 23 -35.24 -11.65 -21.41
C GLU A 23 -34.03 -11.18 -20.60
N PHE A 24 -34.00 -9.89 -20.23
CA PHE A 24 -32.88 -9.28 -19.52
C PHE A 24 -33.27 -8.65 -18.18
N MET A 25 -32.41 -8.85 -17.18
CA MET A 25 -32.43 -8.13 -15.91
C MET A 25 -31.51 -6.91 -16.00
N THR A 26 -32.10 -5.72 -16.08
CA THR A 26 -31.38 -4.46 -16.30
C THR A 26 -31.18 -3.64 -15.01
N VAL A 27 -30.46 -2.51 -15.10
CA VAL A 27 -30.25 -1.61 -13.94
C VAL A 27 -31.56 -0.96 -13.49
N GLU A 28 -32.51 -0.77 -14.40
CA GLU A 28 -33.84 -0.24 -14.13
C GLU A 28 -34.66 -1.23 -13.30
N HIS A 29 -34.55 -2.53 -13.58
CA HIS A 29 -35.17 -3.57 -12.76
C HIS A 29 -34.59 -3.59 -11.35
N LEU A 30 -33.28 -3.40 -11.24
CA LEU A 30 -32.60 -3.30 -9.96
C LEU A 30 -33.06 -2.07 -9.17
N LEU A 31 -33.15 -0.90 -9.80
CA LEU A 31 -33.65 0.31 -9.14
C LEU A 31 -35.12 0.14 -8.72
N LEU A 32 -35.95 -0.46 -9.57
CA LEU A 32 -37.36 -0.73 -9.27
C LEU A 32 -37.50 -1.63 -8.03
N ALA A 33 -36.68 -2.68 -7.92
CA ALA A 33 -36.67 -3.57 -6.75
C ALA A 33 -36.16 -2.86 -5.48
N LEU A 34 -35.19 -1.94 -5.61
CA LEU A 34 -34.70 -1.15 -4.49
C LEU A 34 -35.76 -0.17 -3.95
N LEU A 35 -36.82 0.15 -4.68
CA LEU A 35 -37.95 0.95 -4.16
C LEU A 35 -38.76 0.22 -3.07
N ASP A 36 -38.53 -1.08 -2.88
CA ASP A 36 -39.14 -1.91 -1.84
C ASP A 36 -38.12 -2.34 -0.76
N ASN A 37 -36.85 -1.96 -0.90
CA ASN A 37 -35.80 -2.25 0.09
C ASN A 37 -35.72 -1.13 1.14
N ALA A 38 -35.81 -1.45 2.43
CA ALA A 38 -35.92 -0.46 3.49
C ALA A 38 -34.71 0.49 3.50
N SER A 39 -33.50 -0.07 3.40
CA SER A 39 -32.27 0.72 3.40
C SER A 39 -32.15 1.68 2.20
N ALA A 40 -32.65 1.31 1.03
CA ALA A 40 -32.63 2.16 -0.15
C ALA A 40 -33.79 3.17 -0.16
N VAL A 41 -34.97 2.79 0.34
CA VAL A 41 -36.15 3.66 0.51
C VAL A 41 -35.83 4.82 1.45
N ASP A 42 -35.17 4.54 2.57
CA ASP A 42 -34.78 5.58 3.53
C ASP A 42 -33.88 6.64 2.89
N VAL A 43 -32.91 6.19 2.07
CA VAL A 43 -32.02 7.08 1.31
C VAL A 43 -32.81 7.91 0.29
N LEU A 44 -33.68 7.27 -0.50
CA LEU A 44 -34.45 7.95 -1.54
C LEU A 44 -35.43 8.97 -0.96
N LYS A 45 -36.12 8.63 0.14
CA LYS A 45 -36.99 9.55 0.87
C LYS A 45 -36.20 10.71 1.48
N ALA A 46 -35.04 10.42 2.08
CA ALA A 46 -34.15 11.43 2.61
C ALA A 46 -33.62 12.38 1.52
N CYS A 47 -33.49 11.90 0.28
CA CYS A 47 -33.12 12.72 -0.88
C CYS A 47 -34.30 13.52 -1.47
N GLY A 48 -35.53 13.31 -0.98
CA GLY A 48 -36.75 13.97 -1.47
C GLY A 48 -37.35 13.34 -2.73
N ALA A 49 -37.02 12.08 -3.04
CA ALA A 49 -37.56 11.38 -4.20
C ALA A 49 -39.04 11.01 -4.01
N ASN A 50 -39.86 11.23 -5.04
CA ASN A 50 -41.22 10.69 -5.08
C ASN A 50 -41.19 9.25 -5.58
N LEU A 51 -41.31 8.29 -4.65
CA LEU A 51 -41.20 6.85 -4.96
C LEU A 51 -42.31 6.35 -5.87
N ASP A 52 -43.54 6.85 -5.74
CA ASP A 52 -44.69 6.41 -6.54
C ASP A 52 -44.52 6.83 -8.00
N LYS A 53 -44.07 8.06 -8.23
CA LYS A 53 -43.76 8.56 -9.57
C LYS A 53 -42.57 7.80 -10.19
N LEU A 54 -41.49 7.63 -9.43
CA LEU A 54 -40.31 6.88 -9.89
C LEU A 54 -40.66 5.42 -10.23
N ARG A 55 -41.56 4.79 -9.46
CA ARG A 55 -42.06 3.44 -9.73
C ARG A 55 -42.83 3.37 -11.04
N SER A 56 -43.74 4.31 -11.29
CA SER A 56 -44.51 4.37 -12.54
C SER A 56 -43.58 4.55 -13.74
N ASP A 57 -42.69 5.55 -13.68
CA ASP A 57 -41.76 5.89 -14.77
C ASP A 57 -40.85 4.70 -15.13
N LEU A 58 -40.34 3.98 -14.12
CA LEU A 58 -39.52 2.77 -14.30
C LEU A 58 -40.31 1.60 -14.88
N GLN A 59 -41.54 1.37 -14.40
CA GLN A 59 -42.37 0.28 -14.91
C GLN A 59 -42.77 0.49 -16.37
N ASP A 60 -43.15 1.71 -16.73
CA ASP A 60 -43.50 2.07 -18.10
C ASP A 60 -42.31 1.92 -19.05
N PHE A 61 -41.12 2.35 -18.62
CA PHE A 61 -39.90 2.15 -19.39
C PHE A 61 -39.56 0.67 -19.56
N ILE A 62 -39.55 -0.10 -18.46
CA ILE A 62 -39.21 -1.53 -18.50
C ILE A 62 -40.17 -2.30 -19.41
N ASN A 63 -41.48 -2.08 -19.27
CA ASN A 63 -42.48 -2.81 -20.05
C ASN A 63 -42.43 -2.44 -21.56
N SER A 64 -41.96 -1.24 -21.90
CA SER A 64 -41.91 -0.77 -23.31
C SER A 64 -40.60 -1.09 -24.03
N THR A 65 -39.50 -1.26 -23.29
CA THR A 65 -38.15 -1.41 -23.88
C THR A 65 -37.50 -2.76 -23.64
N THR A 66 -37.97 -3.54 -22.66
CA THR A 66 -37.36 -4.84 -22.35
C THR A 66 -37.92 -5.92 -23.28
N PRO A 67 -37.08 -6.64 -24.04
CA PRO A 67 -37.54 -7.72 -24.89
C PRO A 67 -38.11 -8.88 -24.06
N LEU A 68 -39.17 -9.49 -24.58
CA LEU A 68 -39.84 -10.62 -23.96
C LEU A 68 -39.35 -11.94 -24.55
N ILE A 69 -39.21 -12.95 -23.72
CA ILE A 69 -38.90 -14.32 -24.14
C ILE A 69 -40.10 -14.86 -24.94
N PRO A 70 -39.95 -15.28 -26.20
CA PRO A 70 -41.06 -15.74 -27.04
C PRO A 70 -41.84 -16.94 -26.45
N GLU A 71 -43.15 -16.98 -26.65
CA GLU A 71 -43.99 -18.15 -26.30
C GLU A 71 -43.51 -19.39 -27.08
N GLY A 72 -43.08 -20.43 -26.35
CA GLY A 72 -42.51 -21.67 -26.92
C GLY A 72 -41.04 -21.97 -26.57
N GLN A 73 -40.28 -21.01 -26.04
CA GLN A 73 -38.91 -21.22 -25.54
C GLN A 73 -38.90 -21.25 -24.00
N GLY A 74 -39.34 -22.35 -23.41
CA GLY A 74 -39.49 -22.52 -21.95
C GLY A 74 -38.17 -22.63 -21.18
N ASP A 75 -37.10 -23.08 -21.84
CA ASP A 75 -35.78 -23.30 -21.21
C ASP A 75 -34.91 -22.03 -21.16
N ARG A 76 -35.35 -20.93 -21.79
CA ARG A 76 -34.56 -19.69 -21.82
C ARG A 76 -34.79 -18.91 -20.54
N GLU A 77 -33.73 -18.74 -19.75
CA GLU A 77 -33.80 -18.02 -18.48
C GLU A 77 -33.52 -16.52 -18.65
N THR A 78 -34.13 -15.68 -17.81
CA THR A 78 -33.82 -14.25 -17.71
C THR A 78 -32.35 -14.05 -17.31
N GLN A 79 -31.58 -13.30 -18.10
CA GLN A 79 -30.15 -13.08 -17.87
C GLN A 79 -29.84 -11.66 -17.38
N PRO A 80 -28.92 -11.46 -16.42
CA PRO A 80 -28.45 -10.13 -16.05
C PRO A 80 -27.65 -9.45 -17.16
N THR A 81 -27.86 -8.15 -17.34
CA THR A 81 -27.02 -7.36 -18.25
C THR A 81 -25.66 -7.05 -17.63
N LEU A 82 -24.68 -6.70 -18.48
CA LEU A 82 -23.36 -6.27 -18.01
C LEU A 82 -23.44 -5.04 -17.10
N GLY A 83 -24.36 -4.11 -17.37
CA GLY A 83 -24.59 -2.94 -16.51
C GLY A 83 -25.07 -3.34 -15.11
N PHE A 84 -25.99 -4.30 -15.02
CA PHE A 84 -26.45 -4.86 -13.75
C PHE A 84 -25.30 -5.51 -12.96
N GLN A 85 -24.48 -6.34 -13.62
CA GLN A 85 -23.34 -7.00 -12.97
C GLN A 85 -22.29 -6.00 -12.47
N ARG A 86 -21.95 -4.97 -13.26
CA ARG A 86 -21.01 -3.91 -12.87
C ARG A 86 -21.48 -3.12 -11.65
N VAL A 87 -22.77 -2.83 -11.54
CA VAL A 87 -23.35 -2.13 -10.38
C VAL A 87 -23.16 -2.95 -9.11
N LEU A 88 -23.47 -4.25 -9.14
CA LEU A 88 -23.29 -5.12 -7.98
C LEU A 88 -21.82 -5.29 -7.60
N GLN A 89 -20.94 -5.53 -8.58
CA GLN A 89 -19.50 -5.64 -8.33
C GLN A 89 -18.93 -4.36 -7.71
N ARG A 90 -19.31 -3.18 -8.23
CA ARG A 90 -18.88 -1.89 -7.67
C ARG A 90 -19.39 -1.68 -6.24
N ALA A 91 -20.63 -2.07 -5.94
CA ALA A 91 -21.16 -2.00 -4.58
C ALA A 91 -20.34 -2.89 -3.62
N VAL A 92 -19.96 -4.09 -4.03
CA VAL A 92 -19.11 -5.00 -3.26
C VAL A 92 -17.71 -4.41 -3.04
N PHE A 93 -17.06 -3.94 -4.11
CA PHE A 93 -15.72 -3.32 -4.01
C PHE A 93 -15.71 -2.09 -3.11
N HIS A 94 -16.72 -1.23 -3.19
CA HIS A 94 -16.83 -0.02 -2.36
C HIS A 94 -16.96 -0.36 -0.86
N VAL A 95 -17.69 -1.41 -0.53
CA VAL A 95 -17.86 -1.87 0.85
C VAL A 95 -16.57 -2.50 1.38
N GLN A 96 -15.89 -3.30 0.55
CA GLN A 96 -14.58 -3.88 0.89
C GLN A 96 -13.51 -2.81 1.09
N SER A 97 -13.46 -1.78 0.25
CA SER A 97 -12.50 -0.66 0.40
C SER A 97 -12.80 0.23 1.61
N SER A 98 -14.03 0.19 2.11
CA SER A 98 -14.46 0.96 3.30
C SER A 98 -14.37 0.16 4.60
N GLY A 99 -13.81 -1.05 4.57
CA GLY A 99 -13.64 -1.92 5.75
C GLY A 99 -14.93 -2.49 6.33
N LYS A 100 -16.07 -2.40 5.61
CA LYS A 100 -17.37 -2.92 6.05
C LYS A 100 -17.56 -4.36 5.55
N SER A 101 -18.19 -5.22 6.36
CA SER A 101 -18.37 -6.65 6.04
C SER A 101 -19.61 -6.95 5.17
N GLU A 102 -20.60 -6.06 5.15
CA GLU A 102 -21.90 -6.29 4.52
C GLU A 102 -22.31 -5.20 3.50
N VAL A 103 -22.83 -5.65 2.34
CA VAL A 103 -23.36 -4.79 1.28
C VAL A 103 -24.87 -4.68 1.42
N SER A 104 -25.38 -3.48 1.72
CA SER A 104 -26.82 -3.18 1.80
C SER A 104 -27.40 -2.59 0.50
N GLY A 105 -28.73 -2.51 0.40
CA GLY A 105 -29.43 -1.91 -0.75
C GLY A 105 -29.07 -0.44 -0.98
N ALA A 106 -28.78 0.30 0.09
CA ALA A 106 -28.27 1.67 0.01
C ALA A 106 -26.92 1.76 -0.75
N ASN A 107 -26.01 0.79 -0.55
CA ASN A 107 -24.74 0.74 -1.27
C ASN A 107 -24.94 0.46 -2.76
N VAL A 108 -25.91 -0.42 -3.09
CA VAL A 108 -26.28 -0.70 -4.47
C VAL A 108 -26.88 0.52 -5.15
N LEU A 109 -27.76 1.27 -4.45
CA LEU A 109 -28.33 2.53 -4.95
C LEU A 109 -27.24 3.55 -5.31
N VAL A 110 -26.19 3.69 -4.48
CA VAL A 110 -25.05 4.56 -4.80
C VAL A 110 -24.27 4.06 -6.02
N ALA A 111 -24.10 2.74 -6.14
CA ALA A 111 -23.37 2.14 -7.26
C ALA A 111 -24.09 2.36 -8.61
N ILE A 112 -25.43 2.41 -8.63
CA ILE A 112 -26.25 2.70 -9.83
C ILE A 112 -25.82 4.03 -10.49
N PHE A 113 -25.50 5.06 -9.71
CA PHE A 113 -25.03 6.35 -10.25
C PHE A 113 -23.71 6.28 -11.04
N SER A 114 -23.00 5.15 -11.00
CA SER A 114 -21.79 4.93 -11.79
C SER A 114 -22.09 4.44 -13.22
N GLU A 115 -23.32 4.01 -13.50
CA GLU A 115 -23.81 3.71 -14.85
C GLU A 115 -24.51 4.96 -15.43
N GLN A 116 -23.72 5.98 -15.81
CA GLN A 116 -24.23 7.29 -16.21
C GLN A 116 -25.16 7.26 -17.44
N GLU A 117 -25.00 6.25 -18.29
CA GLU A 117 -25.79 6.02 -19.51
C GLU A 117 -27.07 5.20 -19.25
N SER A 118 -27.33 4.78 -18.00
CA SER A 118 -28.54 4.03 -17.66
C SER A 118 -29.77 4.93 -17.51
N GLN A 119 -30.93 4.41 -17.89
CA GLN A 119 -32.19 5.13 -17.74
C GLN A 119 -32.59 5.23 -16.25
N ALA A 120 -32.14 4.28 -15.43
CA ALA A 120 -32.24 4.36 -13.96
C ALA A 120 -31.65 5.68 -13.40
N VAL A 121 -30.45 6.07 -13.86
CA VAL A 121 -29.81 7.33 -13.43
C VAL A 121 -30.52 8.55 -14.00
N TYR A 122 -31.06 8.46 -15.22
CA TYR A 122 -31.89 9.52 -15.79
C TYR A 122 -33.11 9.83 -14.92
N PHE A 123 -33.87 8.80 -14.51
CA PHE A 123 -35.06 9.00 -13.68
C PHE A 123 -34.70 9.51 -12.26
N LEU A 124 -33.61 9.03 -11.67
CA LEU A 124 -33.09 9.57 -10.41
C LEU A 124 -32.76 11.07 -10.51
N LYS A 125 -32.11 11.48 -11.61
CA LYS A 125 -31.82 12.90 -11.88
C LYS A 125 -33.09 13.73 -12.10
N GLN A 126 -34.10 13.17 -12.76
CA GLN A 126 -35.39 13.85 -12.97
C GLN A 126 -36.12 14.11 -11.64
N GLN A 127 -35.94 13.22 -10.65
CA GLN A 127 -36.42 13.39 -9.28
C GLN A 127 -35.47 14.25 -8.41
N ASN A 128 -34.46 14.89 -9.01
CA ASN A 128 -33.46 15.73 -8.34
C ASN A 128 -32.63 14.99 -7.26
N VAL A 129 -32.47 13.67 -7.43
CA VAL A 129 -31.64 12.83 -6.59
C VAL A 129 -30.23 12.79 -7.17
N ALA A 130 -29.27 13.38 -6.45
CA ALA A 130 -27.86 13.33 -6.82
C ALA A 130 -27.13 12.23 -6.04
N ARG A 131 -26.11 11.62 -6.67
CA ARG A 131 -25.23 10.62 -6.02
C ARG A 131 -24.69 11.11 -4.67
N VAL A 132 -24.29 12.38 -4.62
CA VAL A 132 -23.70 12.99 -3.42
C VAL A 132 -24.68 13.01 -2.25
N ASP A 133 -25.98 13.20 -2.51
CA ASP A 133 -27.01 13.19 -1.47
C ASP A 133 -27.22 11.78 -0.91
N ALA A 134 -27.24 10.76 -1.77
CA ALA A 134 -27.35 9.37 -1.36
C ALA A 134 -26.14 8.90 -0.53
N VAL A 135 -24.93 9.31 -0.93
CA VAL A 135 -23.68 9.00 -0.19
C VAL A 135 -23.67 9.70 1.18
N ASN A 136 -24.07 10.97 1.25
CA ASN A 136 -24.12 11.72 2.50
C ASN A 136 -25.10 11.11 3.52
N TYR A 137 -26.25 10.61 3.06
CA TYR A 137 -27.20 9.92 3.93
C TYR A 137 -26.64 8.60 4.47
N ILE A 138 -25.97 7.80 3.64
CA ILE A 138 -25.37 6.53 4.06
C ILE A 138 -24.20 6.74 5.04
N ALA A 139 -23.43 7.81 4.85
CA ALA A 139 -22.29 8.12 5.70
C ALA A 139 -22.68 8.77 7.04
N HIS A 140 -23.75 9.57 7.07
CA HIS A 140 -24.04 10.46 8.21
C HIS A 140 -25.52 10.57 8.64
N GLY A 141 -26.46 9.90 7.96
CA GLY A 141 -27.90 9.94 8.30
C GLY A 141 -28.59 11.28 8.02
N ILE A 142 -27.96 12.18 7.27
CA ILE A 142 -28.42 13.56 7.06
C ILE A 142 -29.50 13.58 5.96
N SER A 143 -30.75 13.88 6.34
CA SER A 143 -31.88 14.04 5.42
C SER A 143 -31.93 15.44 4.79
N LYS A 144 -32.30 15.52 3.51
CA LYS A 144 -32.57 16.76 2.76
C LYS A 144 -33.94 17.38 3.13
N VAL A 145 -34.79 16.59 3.80
CA VAL A 145 -36.12 16.98 4.28
C VAL A 145 -36.10 17.09 5.81
N ALA A 146 -36.40 18.27 6.35
CA ALA A 146 -36.52 18.48 7.80
C ALA A 146 -37.73 17.67 8.34
N GLY A 147 -37.49 16.74 9.27
CA GLY A 147 -38.56 16.01 9.98
C GLY A 147 -38.58 14.48 9.84
N HIS A 148 -37.62 13.85 9.15
CA HIS A 148 -37.47 12.39 9.13
C HIS A 148 -36.07 11.97 9.57
N GLY A 149 -35.87 11.91 10.90
CA GLY A 149 -34.82 11.11 11.51
C GLY A 149 -35.44 9.82 12.07
N PRO A 150 -34.76 8.67 11.99
CA PRO A 150 -35.27 7.43 12.58
C PRO A 150 -35.21 7.52 14.11
N SER A 151 -36.35 7.25 14.76
CA SER A 151 -36.45 7.10 16.21
C SER A 151 -35.75 5.81 16.67
N PRO A 152 -34.90 5.83 17.71
CA PRO A 152 -34.48 4.61 18.39
C PRO A 152 -35.62 4.09 19.26
N SER A 153 -35.79 2.78 19.29
CA SER A 153 -36.72 2.04 20.15
C SER A 153 -36.55 2.37 21.65
N PRO A 154 -37.65 2.41 22.44
CA PRO A 154 -37.63 2.88 23.82
C PRO A 154 -37.37 1.75 24.82
N SER A 155 -36.64 2.07 25.90
CA SER A 155 -36.86 1.44 27.20
C SER A 155 -37.02 2.53 28.26
N SER A 156 -38.12 2.39 29.02
CA SER A 156 -38.64 3.18 30.15
C SER A 156 -39.23 4.57 29.85
N SER A 157 -40.52 4.56 29.51
CA SER A 157 -41.55 5.53 29.96
C SER A 157 -41.69 5.44 31.49
N GLU A 158 -41.95 6.49 32.27
CA GLU A 158 -43.09 7.43 32.37
C GLU A 158 -42.63 8.53 33.39
N ASN A 159 -43.08 9.79 33.47
CA ASN A 159 -44.23 10.52 32.96
C ASN A 159 -43.86 12.02 32.83
N GLU A 160 -44.54 12.67 31.90
CA GLU A 160 -44.61 14.10 31.68
C GLU A 160 -45.29 14.82 32.87
N ASP A 161 -44.93 16.09 33.10
CA ASP A 161 -45.94 17.14 32.94
C ASP A 161 -45.32 18.52 32.77
N ALA A 162 -45.99 19.28 31.92
CA ALA A 162 -45.61 20.55 31.34
C ALA A 162 -45.53 21.72 32.33
N GLU A 163 -44.64 22.68 32.05
CA GLU A 163 -44.99 24.11 32.03
C GLU A 163 -43.88 24.97 31.39
N GLU A 164 -44.31 26.08 30.82
CA GLU A 164 -43.58 27.01 29.95
C GLU A 164 -42.28 27.57 30.58
N GLY A 165 -41.18 27.51 29.84
CA GLY A 165 -39.93 28.17 30.23
C GLY A 165 -38.90 28.22 29.10
N SER A 166 -38.62 29.44 28.63
CA SER A 166 -37.43 29.90 27.88
C SER A 166 -36.38 28.84 27.45
N ASN A 167 -36.30 28.57 26.15
CA ASN A 167 -35.26 27.69 25.61
C ASN A 167 -33.94 28.48 25.39
N GLU A 168 -33.18 28.69 26.47
CA GLU A 168 -31.72 28.86 26.40
C GLU A 168 -31.09 27.47 26.28
N GLY A 169 -30.55 27.16 25.09
CA GLY A 169 -29.92 25.85 24.87
C GLY A 169 -29.40 25.64 23.46
N ALA A 170 -28.88 26.68 22.80
CA ALA A 170 -28.06 26.47 21.60
C ALA A 170 -26.72 25.84 22.05
N ALA A 171 -26.42 24.62 21.58
CA ALA A 171 -25.16 23.94 21.89
C ALA A 171 -23.96 24.88 21.72
N HIS A 172 -23.14 25.01 22.77
CA HIS A 172 -22.03 25.96 22.82
C HIS A 172 -21.04 25.63 21.67
N PRO A 173 -20.69 26.58 20.79
CA PRO A 173 -19.78 26.30 19.66
C PRO A 173 -18.40 25.74 20.06
N LEU A 174 -17.94 26.06 21.28
CA LEU A 174 -16.70 25.54 21.85
C LEU A 174 -16.73 24.03 22.03
N THR A 175 -17.81 23.48 22.57
CA THR A 175 -17.95 22.02 22.80
C THR A 175 -18.17 21.23 21.51
N GLY A 176 -18.57 21.90 20.42
CA GLY A 176 -18.81 21.25 19.12
C GLY A 176 -17.59 21.16 18.22
N TYR A 177 -16.62 22.07 18.35
CA TYR A 177 -15.49 22.19 17.41
C TYR A 177 -14.11 22.20 18.08
N ALA A 178 -14.04 22.19 19.41
CA ALA A 178 -12.80 22.11 20.15
C ALA A 178 -12.91 21.17 21.34
N THR A 179 -11.81 20.52 21.67
CA THR A 179 -11.70 19.61 22.81
C THR A 179 -10.89 20.27 23.92
N ASN A 180 -11.43 20.28 25.14
CA ASN A 180 -10.73 20.82 26.31
C ASN A 180 -9.70 19.81 26.83
N LEU A 181 -8.41 20.09 26.59
CA LEU A 181 -7.33 19.19 27.01
C LEU A 181 -7.16 19.18 28.54
N ASN A 182 -7.42 20.29 29.24
CA ASN A 182 -7.33 20.33 30.69
C ASN A 182 -8.40 19.42 31.34
N GLU A 183 -9.58 19.33 30.75
CA GLU A 183 -10.62 18.42 31.21
C GLU A 183 -10.24 16.95 30.96
N GLN A 184 -9.68 16.65 29.78
CA GLN A 184 -9.15 15.32 29.49
C GLN A 184 -8.01 14.91 30.44
N ALA A 185 -7.14 15.85 30.82
CA ALA A 185 -6.12 15.62 31.84
C ALA A 185 -6.74 15.27 33.21
N ARG A 186 -7.77 16.01 33.66
CA ARG A 186 -8.48 15.71 34.92
C ARG A 186 -9.14 14.34 34.92
N LEU A 187 -9.65 13.90 33.76
CA LEU A 187 -10.22 12.57 33.57
C LEU A 187 -9.16 11.46 33.45
N GLY A 188 -7.87 11.80 33.53
CA GLY A 188 -6.78 10.83 33.42
C GLY A 188 -6.57 10.27 32.02
N LYS A 189 -7.13 10.88 30.98
CA LYS A 189 -7.04 10.40 29.59
C LYS A 189 -5.74 10.81 28.88
N ILE A 190 -5.05 11.85 29.37
CA ILE A 190 -3.79 12.34 28.77
C ILE A 190 -2.57 11.60 29.31
N ASP A 191 -1.72 11.13 28.41
CA ASP A 191 -0.48 10.41 28.72
C ASP A 191 0.53 11.29 29.48
N PRO A 192 1.40 10.69 30.32
CA PRO A 192 2.51 11.44 30.90
C PRO A 192 3.51 11.87 29.82
N LEU A 193 3.83 13.17 29.80
CA LEU A 193 4.89 13.70 28.93
C LEU A 193 6.27 13.38 29.53
N ILE A 194 7.10 12.65 28.80
CA ILE A 194 8.40 12.17 29.28
C ILE A 194 9.51 12.71 28.38
N GLY A 195 10.56 13.27 28.98
CA GLY A 195 11.78 13.69 28.27
C GLY A 195 11.62 14.91 27.37
N ARG A 196 10.58 15.74 27.58
CA ARG A 196 10.28 16.95 26.78
C ARG A 196 10.22 18.23 27.62
N ASP A 197 10.94 18.25 28.74
CA ASP A 197 10.92 19.36 29.70
C ASP A 197 11.37 20.69 29.07
N HIS A 198 12.43 20.65 28.27
CA HIS A 198 13.00 21.85 27.65
C HIS A 198 12.07 22.45 26.61
N GLU A 199 11.46 21.64 25.74
CA GLU A 199 10.48 22.09 24.76
C GLU A 199 9.25 22.68 25.44
N LEU A 200 8.76 22.02 26.50
CA LEU A 200 7.61 22.50 27.26
C LEU A 200 7.92 23.81 27.99
N GLU A 201 9.07 23.92 28.65
CA GLU A 201 9.52 25.16 29.29
C GLU A 201 9.59 26.29 28.25
N ARG A 202 10.12 25.99 27.05
CA ARG A 202 10.18 26.97 25.96
C ARG A 202 8.79 27.42 25.50
N VAL A 203 7.82 26.50 25.39
CA VAL A 203 6.41 26.80 25.08
C VAL A 203 5.83 27.74 26.14
N VAL A 204 6.01 27.44 27.41
CA VAL A 204 5.55 28.26 28.55
C VAL A 204 6.18 29.66 28.51
N GLN A 205 7.50 29.74 28.32
CA GLN A 205 8.23 31.01 28.18
C GLN A 205 7.67 31.88 27.04
N ILE A 206 7.26 31.26 25.93
CA ILE A 206 6.69 31.97 24.78
C ILE A 206 5.27 32.46 25.10
N LEU A 207 4.41 31.59 25.65
CA LEU A 207 3.03 31.93 26.00
C LEU A 207 2.94 33.10 27.00
N ALA A 208 3.91 33.21 27.91
CA ALA A 208 4.01 34.29 28.89
C ALA A 208 4.47 35.64 28.30
N ARG A 209 4.88 35.71 27.02
CA ARG A 209 5.33 36.97 26.40
C ARG A 209 4.16 37.93 26.16
N ARG A 210 4.44 39.23 26.18
CA ARG A 210 3.47 40.27 25.79
C ARG A 210 3.24 40.36 24.28
N ARG A 211 4.26 40.03 23.48
CA ARG A 211 4.22 40.04 22.00
C ARG A 211 4.91 38.79 21.48
N LYS A 212 4.47 38.27 20.33
CA LYS A 212 4.95 36.99 19.75
C LYS A 212 4.80 35.84 20.75
N ASN A 213 3.61 35.75 21.33
CA ASN A 213 3.25 34.81 22.38
C ASN A 213 2.60 33.54 21.84
N ASN A 214 2.87 33.21 20.58
CA ASN A 214 2.33 32.03 19.92
C ASN A 214 3.50 31.09 19.60
N PRO A 215 3.68 29.99 20.35
CA PRO A 215 4.70 29.00 20.01
C PRO A 215 4.28 28.19 18.77
N LEU A 216 5.24 27.88 17.92
CA LEU A 216 5.09 26.98 16.78
C LEU A 216 6.05 25.81 16.97
N LEU A 217 5.50 24.62 17.23
CA LEU A 217 6.21 23.36 17.33
C LEU A 217 6.55 22.87 15.92
N VAL A 218 7.84 22.87 15.58
CA VAL A 218 8.33 22.44 14.26
C VAL A 218 9.17 21.18 14.44
N GLY A 219 8.74 20.08 13.83
CA GLY A 219 9.41 18.79 13.94
C GLY A 219 8.79 17.76 13.01
N GLU A 220 9.50 16.66 12.72
CA GLU A 220 8.99 15.59 11.84
C GLU A 220 7.67 14.98 12.35
N ALA A 221 6.92 14.30 11.49
CA ALA A 221 5.73 13.57 11.92
C ALA A 221 6.11 12.46 12.94
N GLY A 222 5.23 12.21 13.91
CA GLY A 222 5.45 11.16 14.92
C GLY A 222 6.40 11.51 16.09
N VAL A 223 7.11 12.65 16.08
CA VAL A 223 8.06 13.00 17.17
C VAL A 223 7.39 13.39 18.51
N GLY A 224 6.06 13.47 18.57
CA GLY A 224 5.29 13.82 19.77
C GLY A 224 4.96 15.31 19.93
N LYS A 225 4.69 16.04 18.84
CA LYS A 225 4.30 17.47 18.90
C LYS A 225 2.98 17.67 19.66
N THR A 226 1.98 16.85 19.39
CA THR A 226 0.67 16.86 20.06
C THR A 226 0.80 16.53 21.55
N ALA A 227 1.67 15.57 21.89
CA ALA A 227 1.97 15.21 23.28
C ALA A 227 2.53 16.38 24.10
N ILE A 228 3.25 17.33 23.49
CA ILE A 228 3.72 18.55 24.19
C ILE A 228 2.54 19.44 24.60
N ALA A 229 1.53 19.60 23.73
CA ALA A 229 0.34 20.40 24.03
C ALA A 229 -0.54 19.73 25.10
N GLU A 230 -0.69 18.42 25.03
CA GLU A 230 -1.38 17.63 26.06
C GLU A 230 -0.63 17.65 27.40
N GLY A 231 0.69 17.52 27.37
CA GLY A 231 1.55 17.62 28.54
C GLY A 231 1.48 18.99 29.21
N LEU A 232 1.36 20.07 28.43
CA LEU A 232 1.09 21.41 28.98
C LEU A 232 -0.24 21.44 29.75
N ALA A 233 -1.31 20.92 29.16
CA ALA A 233 -2.63 20.88 29.81
C ALA A 233 -2.59 20.08 31.11
N LYS A 234 -1.88 18.95 31.13
CA LYS A 234 -1.67 18.13 32.31
C LYS A 234 -0.91 18.87 33.41
N ARG A 235 0.20 19.53 33.10
CA ARG A 235 0.96 20.33 34.09
C ARG A 235 0.17 21.51 34.65
N ILE A 236 -0.67 22.14 33.84
CA ILE A 236 -1.57 23.19 34.33
C ILE A 236 -2.54 22.62 35.39
N VAL A 237 -3.12 21.44 35.13
CA VAL A 237 -4.02 20.77 36.07
C VAL A 237 -3.30 20.34 37.35
N GLU A 238 -2.07 19.85 37.23
CA GLU A 238 -1.21 19.45 38.35
C GLU A 238 -0.58 20.64 39.11
N LYS A 239 -0.80 21.87 38.62
CA LYS A 239 -0.20 23.13 39.14
C LYS A 239 1.34 23.15 39.08
N ASP A 240 1.92 22.42 38.13
CA ASP A 240 3.36 22.40 37.83
C ASP A 240 3.71 23.38 36.68
N VAL A 241 3.22 24.61 36.80
CA VAL A 241 3.47 25.69 35.84
C VAL A 241 3.60 27.04 36.58
N PRO A 242 4.30 28.04 36.02
CA PRO A 242 4.35 29.37 36.61
C PRO A 242 2.96 30.02 36.73
N ASP A 243 2.77 30.86 37.75
CA ASP A 243 1.49 31.55 38.06
C ASP A 243 0.87 32.28 36.86
N VAL A 244 1.69 32.78 35.95
CA VAL A 244 1.26 33.52 34.74
C VAL A 244 0.37 32.68 33.81
N ILE A 245 0.53 31.36 33.83
CA ILE A 245 -0.21 30.42 32.98
C ILE A 245 -1.01 29.37 33.78
N ALA A 246 -1.05 29.49 35.11
CA ALA A 246 -1.74 28.54 35.97
C ALA A 246 -3.26 28.48 35.70
N ASP A 247 -3.86 29.60 35.30
CA ASP A 247 -5.28 29.70 34.96
C ASP A 247 -5.57 29.48 33.46
N ALA A 248 -4.59 29.02 32.68
CA ALA A 248 -4.77 28.83 31.24
C ALA A 248 -5.59 27.57 30.94
N VAL A 249 -6.47 27.66 29.94
CA VAL A 249 -7.24 26.50 29.45
C VAL A 249 -6.84 26.22 28.02
N VAL A 250 -6.34 25.01 27.78
CA VAL A 250 -5.86 24.57 26.47
C VAL A 250 -6.99 23.85 25.73
N TYR A 251 -7.31 24.36 24.54
CA TYR A 251 -8.32 23.81 23.64
C TYR A 251 -7.65 23.27 22.39
N SER A 252 -7.85 21.99 22.06
CA SER A 252 -7.42 21.41 20.79
C SER A 252 -8.50 21.62 19.72
N LEU A 253 -8.12 22.18 18.58
CA LEU A 253 -9.01 22.39 17.45
C LEU A 253 -9.27 21.07 16.71
N ASP A 254 -10.54 20.69 16.56
CA ASP A 254 -10.92 19.54 15.74
C ASP A 254 -11.23 20.00 14.31
N MET A 255 -10.25 19.81 13.42
CA MET A 255 -10.41 20.11 12.00
C MET A 255 -11.48 19.24 11.33
N GLY A 256 -11.63 17.99 11.78
CA GLY A 256 -12.65 17.06 11.29
C GLY A 256 -14.05 17.55 11.62
N ALA A 257 -14.30 17.97 12.86
CA ALA A 257 -15.59 18.54 13.27
C ALA A 257 -15.91 19.86 12.54
N LEU A 258 -14.91 20.70 12.30
CA LEU A 258 -15.08 21.94 11.54
C LEU A 258 -15.47 21.67 10.08
N LEU A 259 -14.86 20.66 9.46
CA LEU A 259 -15.12 20.24 8.08
C LEU A 259 -16.43 19.45 7.94
N ALA A 260 -16.79 18.65 8.93
CA ALA A 260 -17.94 17.74 8.90
C ALA A 260 -19.24 18.50 8.61
N GLY A 261 -19.88 18.20 7.49
CA GLY A 261 -21.12 18.86 7.08
C GLY A 261 -20.95 20.31 6.57
N THR A 262 -19.74 20.76 6.26
CA THR A 262 -19.54 21.98 5.45
C THR A 262 -19.63 21.63 3.96
N LYS A 263 -20.50 22.32 3.21
CA LYS A 263 -20.62 22.16 1.75
C LYS A 263 -19.86 23.24 0.99
N TYR A 264 -19.76 24.43 1.59
CA TYR A 264 -19.10 25.58 1.01
C TYR A 264 -18.01 26.10 1.94
N ARG A 265 -16.96 26.68 1.35
CA ARG A 265 -15.86 27.34 2.09
C ARG A 265 -16.37 28.36 3.12
N GLY A 266 -17.42 29.10 2.80
CA GLY A 266 -18.03 30.08 3.70
C GLY A 266 -18.61 29.48 4.98
N ASP A 267 -19.07 28.22 4.94
CA ASP A 267 -19.60 27.52 6.13
C ASP A 267 -18.48 27.24 7.13
N PHE A 268 -17.34 26.77 6.63
CA PHE A 268 -16.14 26.58 7.44
C PHE A 268 -15.67 27.91 8.06
N GLU A 269 -15.52 28.97 7.26
CA GLU A 269 -15.11 30.28 7.77
C GLU A 269 -16.08 30.82 8.82
N LYS A 270 -17.40 30.60 8.65
CA LYS A 270 -18.43 30.97 9.63
C LYS A 270 -18.28 30.20 10.94
N ARG A 271 -18.06 28.89 10.89
CA ARG A 271 -17.86 28.03 12.08
C ARG A 271 -16.58 28.40 12.82
N LEU A 272 -15.46 28.56 12.08
CA LEU A 272 -14.20 28.99 12.66
C LEU A 272 -14.32 30.37 13.29
N LYS A 273 -14.99 31.32 12.63
CA LYS A 273 -15.26 32.65 13.19
C LYS A 273 -16.11 32.58 14.46
N SER A 274 -17.10 31.68 14.51
CA SER A 274 -17.92 31.44 15.71
C SER A 274 -17.08 30.91 16.87
N LEU A 275 -16.24 29.91 16.63
CA LEU A 275 -15.33 29.35 17.64
C LEU A 275 -14.34 30.40 18.15
N LEU A 276 -13.72 31.16 17.25
CA LEU A 276 -12.79 32.23 17.62
C LEU A 276 -13.50 33.35 18.41
N GLY A 277 -14.76 33.64 18.11
CA GLY A 277 -15.58 34.59 18.86
C GLY A 277 -15.85 34.15 20.30
N GLU A 278 -16.08 32.86 20.53
CA GLU A 278 -16.24 32.29 21.87
C GLU A 278 -14.92 32.24 22.65
N LEU A 279 -13.81 31.85 22.01
CA LEU A 279 -12.49 31.85 22.64
C LEU A 279 -12.06 33.24 23.13
N ARG A 280 -12.44 34.32 22.41
CA ARG A 280 -12.16 35.70 22.85
C ARG A 280 -12.84 36.06 24.17
N LYS A 281 -13.99 35.47 24.46
CA LYS A 281 -14.75 35.77 25.70
C LYS A 281 -14.11 35.09 26.92
N GLN A 282 -13.29 34.06 26.71
CA GLN A 282 -12.62 33.33 27.77
C GLN A 282 -11.22 33.90 28.04
N PRO A 283 -10.97 34.49 29.22
CA PRO A 283 -9.63 34.93 29.58
C PRO A 283 -8.70 33.71 29.70
N ASN A 284 -7.45 33.86 29.26
CA ASN A 284 -6.39 32.83 29.30
C ASN A 284 -6.65 31.55 28.47
N ALA A 285 -7.60 31.56 27.55
CA ALA A 285 -7.75 30.47 26.59
C ALA A 285 -6.53 30.37 25.65
N VAL A 286 -6.05 29.14 25.44
CA VAL A 286 -4.95 28.80 24.53
C VAL A 286 -5.48 27.81 23.49
N LEU A 287 -5.42 28.19 22.21
CA LEU A 287 -5.85 27.34 21.11
C LEU A 287 -4.67 26.52 20.55
N PHE A 288 -4.73 25.21 20.65
CA PHE A 288 -3.83 24.30 19.95
C PHE A 288 -4.40 23.95 18.57
N ILE A 289 -3.59 24.15 17.53
CA ILE A 289 -3.91 23.79 16.15
C ILE A 289 -2.85 22.80 15.69
N ASP A 290 -3.23 21.53 15.59
CA ASP A 290 -2.40 20.53 14.95
C ASP A 290 -2.34 20.78 13.44
N GLU A 291 -1.20 20.50 12.82
CA GLU A 291 -0.99 20.71 11.38
C GLU A 291 -1.44 22.11 10.90
N ILE A 292 -0.97 23.17 11.56
CA ILE A 292 -1.44 24.54 11.35
C ILE A 292 -1.32 25.02 9.90
N HIS A 293 -0.43 24.43 9.11
CA HIS A 293 -0.26 24.71 7.68
C HIS A 293 -1.54 24.42 6.87
N THR A 294 -2.39 23.49 7.32
CA THR A 294 -3.69 23.17 6.71
C THR A 294 -4.66 24.36 6.73
N VAL A 295 -4.57 25.18 7.76
CA VAL A 295 -5.42 26.37 7.97
C VAL A 295 -4.87 27.61 7.25
N ILE A 296 -3.55 27.62 6.98
CA ILE A 296 -2.83 28.80 6.49
C ILE A 296 -2.87 28.92 4.96
N GLY A 297 -3.13 27.83 4.24
CA GLY A 297 -3.35 27.86 2.79
C GLY A 297 -2.14 28.37 2.01
N ALA A 298 -1.34 27.48 1.45
CA ALA A 298 -0.30 27.86 0.49
C ALA A 298 -0.94 28.51 -0.74
N GLY A 299 -0.72 29.81 -0.92
CA GLY A 299 -1.14 30.49 -2.14
C GLY A 299 -0.59 29.77 -3.39
N ALA A 300 -1.51 29.33 -4.25
CA ALA A 300 -1.36 28.90 -5.64
C ALA A 300 -0.99 27.42 -5.97
N ALA A 301 -1.68 26.94 -7.02
CA ALA A 301 -1.46 25.78 -7.90
C ALA A 301 -1.85 24.35 -7.45
N SER A 302 -1.89 24.01 -6.17
CA SER A 302 -2.11 22.60 -5.74
C SER A 302 -3.34 22.39 -4.83
N GLY A 303 -4.51 22.94 -5.20
CA GLY A 303 -5.80 22.46 -4.69
C GLY A 303 -6.09 22.55 -3.19
N GLY A 304 -5.30 23.27 -2.39
CA GLY A 304 -5.59 23.48 -0.96
C GLY A 304 -6.88 24.27 -0.74
N VAL A 305 -7.92 23.62 -0.22
CA VAL A 305 -9.32 24.11 -0.20
C VAL A 305 -9.58 25.19 0.87
N MET A 306 -8.61 25.50 1.75
CA MET A 306 -8.86 26.29 2.95
C MET A 306 -7.77 27.35 3.20
N ASP A 307 -8.16 28.63 3.18
CA ASP A 307 -7.31 29.73 3.66
C ASP A 307 -8.10 30.52 4.72
N ALA A 308 -7.83 30.19 5.98
CA ALA A 308 -8.35 30.88 7.17
C ALA A 308 -7.29 31.80 7.80
N SER A 309 -6.14 32.00 7.15
CA SER A 309 -5.07 32.86 7.64
C SER A 309 -5.56 34.29 7.92
N ASN A 310 -6.50 34.79 7.11
CA ASN A 310 -7.08 36.12 7.22
C ASN A 310 -7.94 36.31 8.49
N LEU A 311 -8.53 35.24 9.03
CA LEU A 311 -9.29 35.29 10.28
C LEU A 311 -8.38 35.27 11.51
N LEU A 312 -7.26 34.54 11.43
CA LEU A 312 -6.30 34.40 12.53
C LEU A 312 -5.34 35.59 12.66
N LYS A 313 -4.86 36.14 11.54
CA LYS A 313 -3.90 37.27 11.51
C LYS A 313 -4.26 38.45 12.43
N PRO A 314 -5.48 39.01 12.43
CA PRO A 314 -5.82 40.15 13.30
C PRO A 314 -5.80 39.76 14.78
N LEU A 315 -6.32 38.58 15.11
CA LEU A 315 -6.40 38.04 16.47
C LEU A 315 -5.03 37.79 17.11
N LEU A 316 -4.14 37.18 16.33
CA LEU A 316 -2.76 36.94 16.74
C LEU A 316 -1.96 38.24 16.83
N SER A 317 -2.36 39.29 16.09
CA SER A 317 -1.70 40.59 16.11
C SER A 317 -2.14 41.48 17.27
N SER A 318 -3.41 41.42 17.68
CA SER A 318 -3.90 42.15 18.85
C SER A 318 -3.51 41.46 20.16
N GLY A 319 -3.20 40.16 20.12
CA GLY A 319 -2.88 39.36 21.30
C GLY A 319 -4.11 38.91 22.08
N GLU A 320 -5.31 39.12 21.51
CA GLU A 320 -6.58 38.62 22.05
C GLU A 320 -6.68 37.08 22.03
N LEU A 321 -5.90 36.43 21.17
CA LEU A 321 -5.82 34.97 21.07
C LEU A 321 -4.39 34.50 21.28
N ARG A 322 -4.20 33.52 22.18
CA ARG A 322 -2.95 32.75 22.30
C ARG A 322 -3.11 31.44 21.54
N CYS A 323 -2.13 31.09 20.72
CA CYS A 323 -2.17 29.88 19.90
C CYS A 323 -0.87 29.10 19.99
N ILE A 324 -0.98 27.77 20.14
CA ILE A 324 0.11 26.82 19.91
C ILE A 324 -0.16 26.16 18.56
N GLY A 325 0.77 26.26 17.62
CA GLY A 325 0.69 25.57 16.33
C GLY A 325 1.66 24.40 16.26
N SER A 326 1.31 23.34 15.51
CA SER A 326 2.24 22.25 15.15
C SER A 326 2.40 22.18 13.62
N THR A 327 3.61 21.86 13.12
CA THR A 327 3.88 21.62 11.69
C THR A 327 5.18 20.81 11.50
N THR A 328 5.40 20.28 10.29
CA THR A 328 6.67 19.65 9.89
C THR A 328 7.73 20.66 9.45
N PHE A 329 9.00 20.25 9.42
CA PHE A 329 10.09 21.08 8.89
C PHE A 329 9.85 21.45 7.42
N GLN A 330 9.34 20.50 6.64
CA GLN A 330 9.07 20.70 5.22
C GLN A 330 7.96 21.75 5.00
N GLU A 331 6.83 21.62 5.69
CA GLU A 331 5.72 22.58 5.59
C GLU A 331 6.10 23.96 6.15
N PHE A 332 6.91 24.01 7.21
CA PHE A 332 7.37 25.27 7.77
C PHE A 332 8.13 26.08 6.71
N ARG A 333 9.10 25.48 6.01
CA ARG A 333 9.86 26.13 4.93
C ARG A 333 9.00 26.38 3.69
N GLY A 334 8.17 25.40 3.32
CA GLY A 334 7.41 25.41 2.06
C GLY A 334 6.24 26.39 2.07
N ILE A 335 5.58 26.57 3.21
CA ILE A 335 4.30 27.27 3.35
C ILE A 335 4.40 28.38 4.39
N PHE A 336 4.77 28.04 5.62
CA PHE A 336 4.64 28.96 6.76
C PHE A 336 5.61 30.14 6.70
N GLU A 337 6.88 29.89 6.33
CA GLU A 337 7.93 30.90 6.23
C GLU A 337 7.67 31.91 5.09
N LYS A 338 6.95 31.49 4.04
CA LYS A 338 6.56 32.36 2.93
C LYS A 338 5.52 33.40 3.35
N ASP A 339 4.61 33.08 4.29
CA ASP A 339 3.70 34.06 4.88
C ASP A 339 4.40 34.88 5.96
N ARG A 340 5.01 35.99 5.53
CA ARG A 340 5.74 36.92 6.43
C ARG A 340 4.84 37.52 7.52
N ALA A 341 3.52 37.58 7.35
CA ALA A 341 2.63 38.16 8.34
C ALA A 341 2.41 37.21 9.52
N LEU A 342 2.16 35.93 9.25
CA LEU A 342 2.01 34.89 10.28
C LEU A 342 3.35 34.50 10.91
N ALA A 343 4.41 34.32 10.11
CA ALA A 343 5.73 33.96 10.62
C ALA A 343 6.27 34.94 11.68
N ARG A 344 5.91 36.23 11.59
CA ARG A 344 6.30 37.24 12.58
C ARG A 344 5.52 37.18 13.90
N ARG A 345 4.41 36.44 13.95
CA ARG A 345 3.51 36.31 15.12
C ARG A 345 3.80 35.05 15.92
N PHE A 346 4.42 34.05 15.30
CA PHE A 346 4.83 32.83 15.95
C PHE A 346 6.32 32.86 16.33
N GLN A 347 6.67 32.10 17.35
CA GLN A 347 8.04 31.81 17.75
C GLN A 347 8.29 30.32 17.55
N LYS A 348 9.25 30.01 16.68
CA LYS A 348 9.66 28.63 16.39
C LYS A 348 10.24 27.95 17.63
N VAL A 349 9.80 26.73 17.89
CA VAL A 349 10.34 25.77 18.85
C VAL A 349 10.63 24.49 18.08
N ASP A 350 11.90 24.11 18.00
CA ASP A 350 12.32 22.90 17.31
C ASP A 350 12.08 21.67 18.19
N VAL A 351 11.36 20.69 17.63
CA VAL A 351 11.04 19.42 18.29
C VAL A 351 11.74 18.31 17.51
N MET A 352 12.88 17.86 18.05
CA MET A 352 13.68 16.80 17.45
C MET A 352 13.14 15.42 17.83
N ALA A 353 13.45 14.39 17.04
CA ALA A 353 13.22 13.01 17.46
C ALA A 353 13.99 12.73 18.77
N PRO A 354 13.38 12.01 19.74
CA PRO A 354 14.05 11.66 20.97
C PRO A 354 15.15 10.63 20.70
N SER A 355 16.12 10.54 21.62
CA SER A 355 17.12 9.47 21.57
C SER A 355 16.48 8.10 21.81
N VAL A 356 17.18 7.02 21.44
CA VAL A 356 16.73 5.65 21.76
C VAL A 356 16.52 5.48 23.26
N ASP A 357 17.43 6.00 24.08
CA ASP A 357 17.33 5.90 25.55
C ASP A 357 16.14 6.68 26.11
N ASP A 358 15.82 7.85 25.54
CA ASP A 358 14.63 8.60 25.94
C ASP A 358 13.35 7.93 25.45
N THR A 359 13.38 7.29 24.28
CA THR A 359 12.25 6.48 23.79
C THR A 359 11.98 5.30 24.71
N ILE A 360 13.01 4.64 25.23
CA ILE A 360 12.87 3.57 26.23
C ILE A 360 12.14 4.10 27.48
N LYS A 361 12.50 5.31 27.96
CA LYS A 361 11.81 5.93 29.10
C LYS A 361 10.34 6.25 28.77
N ILE A 362 10.07 6.74 27.56
CA ILE A 362 8.71 7.00 27.07
C ILE A 362 7.89 5.70 27.10
N LEU A 363 8.40 4.61 26.51
CA LEU A 363 7.74 3.31 26.51
C LEU A 363 7.51 2.76 27.93
N LYS A 364 8.50 2.89 28.82
CA LYS A 364 8.36 2.49 30.23
C LYS A 364 7.26 3.29 30.95
N GLY A 365 7.09 4.56 30.63
CA GLY A 365 6.02 5.38 31.21
C GLY A 365 4.63 5.13 30.60
N LEU A 366 4.55 4.68 29.35
CA LEU A 366 3.30 4.28 28.69
C LEU A 366 2.88 2.84 29.00
N ARG A 367 3.80 2.03 29.55
CA ARG A 367 3.62 0.60 29.85
C ARG A 367 2.28 0.29 30.51
N SER A 368 1.93 0.97 31.60
CA SER A 368 0.73 0.65 32.37
C SER A 368 -0.55 0.78 31.54
N ARG A 369 -0.59 1.72 30.60
CA ARG A 369 -1.74 1.92 29.72
C ARG A 369 -1.83 0.86 28.64
N PHE A 370 -0.72 0.44 28.05
CA PHE A 370 -0.73 -0.68 27.11
C PHE A 370 -1.08 -2.00 27.81
N GLU A 371 -0.58 -2.21 29.03
CA GLU A 371 -0.90 -3.40 29.83
C GLU A 371 -2.40 -3.48 30.18
N GLU A 372 -3.00 -2.36 30.59
CA GLU A 372 -4.45 -2.25 30.83
C GLU A 372 -5.24 -2.39 29.53
N HIS A 373 -4.81 -1.69 28.47
CA HIS A 373 -5.51 -1.71 27.20
C HIS A 373 -5.54 -3.09 26.58
N HIS A 374 -4.43 -3.85 26.62
CA HIS A 374 -4.30 -5.16 25.96
C HIS A 374 -4.52 -6.37 26.89
N GLU A 375 -4.65 -6.17 28.20
CA GLU A 375 -4.77 -7.21 29.23
C GLU A 375 -3.57 -8.18 29.28
N LEU A 376 -2.36 -7.66 29.14
CA LEU A 376 -1.11 -8.41 29.17
C LEU A 376 0.03 -7.61 29.82
N LYS A 377 1.20 -8.21 29.98
CA LYS A 377 2.39 -7.53 30.52
C LYS A 377 3.49 -7.38 29.49
N TYR A 378 4.33 -6.36 29.61
CA TYR A 378 5.53 -6.20 28.79
C TYR A 378 6.79 -6.39 29.65
N THR A 379 7.80 -7.12 29.16
CA THR A 379 9.10 -7.17 29.83
C THR A 379 9.89 -5.88 29.56
N ASP A 380 10.80 -5.52 30.47
CA ASP A 380 11.68 -4.36 30.23
C ASP A 380 12.57 -4.59 29.00
N GLY A 381 12.99 -5.84 28.78
CA GLY A 381 13.72 -6.26 27.58
C GLY A 381 12.91 -6.05 26.30
N ALA A 382 11.61 -6.32 26.30
CA ALA A 382 10.73 -6.08 25.16
C ALA A 382 10.65 -4.60 24.79
N LEU A 383 10.47 -3.71 25.78
CA LEU A 383 10.42 -2.25 25.55
C LEU A 383 11.76 -1.71 25.03
N GLU A 384 12.87 -2.19 25.58
CA GLU A 384 14.21 -1.82 25.12
C GLU A 384 14.50 -2.32 23.70
N SER A 385 14.09 -3.55 23.41
CA SER A 385 14.20 -4.15 22.08
C SER A 385 13.36 -3.37 21.06
N ALA A 386 12.12 -3.01 21.39
CA ALA A 386 11.24 -2.26 20.50
C ALA A 386 11.85 -0.94 20.07
N ALA A 387 12.40 -0.15 20.99
CA ALA A 387 13.06 1.11 20.66
C ALA A 387 14.30 0.92 19.78
N ARG A 388 15.18 -0.05 20.13
CA ARG A 388 16.43 -0.29 19.39
C ARG A 388 16.19 -0.88 18.00
N LEU A 389 15.29 -1.85 17.89
CA LEU A 389 14.97 -2.52 16.63
C LEU A 389 14.18 -1.60 15.70
N ALA A 390 13.20 -0.85 16.22
CA ALA A 390 12.48 0.13 15.41
C ALA A 390 13.43 1.22 14.89
N ASP A 391 14.38 1.69 15.70
CA ASP A 391 15.39 2.65 15.24
C ASP A 391 16.24 2.09 14.09
N ARG A 392 16.63 0.82 14.20
CA ARG A 392 17.54 0.18 13.25
C ARG A 392 16.89 -0.24 11.93
N TYR A 393 15.64 -0.71 11.99
CA TYR A 393 14.99 -1.43 10.88
C TYR A 393 13.79 -0.68 10.27
N ILE A 394 13.13 0.23 11.01
CA ILE A 394 12.00 1.02 10.51
C ILE A 394 12.50 2.44 10.25
N ASN A 395 12.99 2.69 9.03
CA ASN A 395 13.69 3.94 8.67
C ASN A 395 12.78 5.03 8.06
N ASP A 396 11.58 4.68 7.64
CA ASP A 396 10.59 5.60 7.02
C ASP A 396 9.83 6.45 8.06
N ARG A 397 9.97 6.13 9.35
CA ARG A 397 9.34 6.81 10.46
C ARG A 397 10.35 7.23 11.53
N PHE A 398 9.94 8.18 12.37
CA PHE A 398 10.77 8.72 13.45
C PHE A 398 10.35 8.17 14.81
N LEU A 399 11.31 8.12 15.75
CA LEU A 399 10.99 7.88 17.16
C LEU A 399 10.22 9.08 17.74
N PRO A 400 9.36 8.87 18.77
CA PRO A 400 9.04 7.60 19.41
C PRO A 400 7.92 6.79 18.71
N ASP A 401 7.21 7.39 17.75
CA ASP A 401 6.03 6.82 17.08
C ASP A 401 6.21 5.37 16.62
N LYS A 402 7.25 5.09 15.82
CA LYS A 402 7.53 3.74 15.33
C LYS A 402 7.77 2.69 16.43
N ALA A 403 8.28 3.09 17.60
CA ALA A 403 8.51 2.16 18.70
C ALA A 403 7.24 1.93 19.53
N ILE A 404 6.36 2.93 19.61
CA ILE A 404 5.04 2.81 20.22
C ILE A 404 4.17 1.86 19.39
N ASP A 405 4.17 2.04 18.06
CA ASP A 405 3.44 1.20 17.09
C ASP A 405 3.83 -0.29 17.25
N VAL A 406 5.13 -0.58 17.34
CA VAL A 406 5.64 -1.95 17.57
C VAL A 406 5.09 -2.58 18.87
N ILE A 407 5.03 -1.82 19.96
CA ILE A 407 4.54 -2.32 21.25
C ILE A 407 3.02 -2.53 21.22
N ASP A 408 2.30 -1.62 20.57
CA ASP A 408 0.85 -1.69 20.42
C ASP A 408 0.45 -2.86 19.52
N GLU A 409 1.12 -3.04 18.38
CA GLU A 409 0.89 -4.14 17.45
C GLU A 409 1.25 -5.50 18.08
N ALA A 410 2.33 -5.58 18.87
CA ALA A 410 2.64 -6.79 19.65
C ALA A 410 1.52 -7.16 20.63
N GLY A 411 0.89 -6.18 21.26
CA GLY A 411 -0.25 -6.40 22.15
C GLY A 411 -1.51 -6.82 21.38
N ALA A 412 -1.82 -6.11 20.30
CA ALA A 412 -2.97 -6.38 19.44
C ALA A 412 -2.89 -7.77 18.80
N HIS A 413 -1.70 -8.18 18.34
CA HIS A 413 -1.47 -9.51 17.76
C HIS A 413 -1.85 -10.64 18.75
N GLN A 414 -1.54 -10.49 20.04
CA GLN A 414 -1.95 -11.48 21.04
C GLN A 414 -3.47 -11.53 21.25
N ARG A 415 -4.17 -10.41 21.10
CA ARG A 415 -5.64 -10.38 21.21
C ARG A 415 -6.36 -11.09 20.07
N LEU A 416 -5.76 -11.11 18.89
CA LEU A 416 -6.28 -11.84 17.72
C LEU A 416 -6.18 -13.36 17.88
N LEU A 417 -5.26 -13.85 18.71
CA LEU A 417 -5.11 -15.28 18.97
C LEU A 417 -6.24 -15.82 19.86
N PRO A 418 -6.61 -17.12 19.71
CA PRO A 418 -7.52 -17.79 20.64
C PRO A 418 -7.01 -17.68 22.08
N PRO A 419 -7.88 -17.52 23.10
CA PRO A 419 -7.49 -17.33 24.51
C PRO A 419 -6.46 -18.34 25.04
N GLU A 420 -6.51 -19.58 24.55
CA GLU A 420 -5.62 -20.68 24.96
C GLU A 420 -4.17 -20.52 24.46
N MET A 421 -3.96 -19.78 23.36
CA MET A 421 -2.64 -19.56 22.75
C MET A 421 -2.04 -18.18 23.08
N ARG A 422 -2.76 -17.34 23.83
CA ARG A 422 -2.32 -15.98 24.15
C ARG A 422 -1.15 -16.00 25.12
N ALA A 423 -0.08 -15.30 24.78
CA ALA A 423 0.97 -15.00 25.73
C ALA A 423 0.46 -13.97 26.76
N LYS A 424 0.63 -14.25 28.05
CA LYS A 424 0.33 -13.28 29.13
C LYS A 424 1.39 -12.19 29.26
N THR A 425 2.56 -12.40 28.66
CA THR A 425 3.69 -11.47 28.73
C THR A 425 4.39 -11.43 27.39
N ILE A 426 4.57 -10.22 26.86
CA ILE A 426 5.33 -9.93 25.64
C ILE A 426 6.80 -9.83 26.02
N ASP A 427 7.64 -10.65 25.38
CA ASP A 427 9.09 -10.64 25.52
C ASP A 427 9.77 -10.20 24.20
N VAL A 428 11.10 -10.21 24.18
CA VAL A 428 11.92 -9.79 23.04
C VAL A 428 11.53 -10.51 21.73
N GLU A 429 11.26 -11.82 21.79
CA GLU A 429 10.97 -12.61 20.58
C GLU A 429 9.68 -12.16 19.85
N GLN A 430 8.64 -11.77 20.61
CA GLN A 430 7.40 -11.28 20.01
C GLN A 430 7.60 -9.90 19.37
N VAL A 431 8.38 -9.03 20.04
CA VAL A 431 8.74 -7.71 19.50
C VAL A 431 9.54 -7.84 18.21
N GLU A 432 10.51 -8.76 18.18
CA GLU A 432 11.29 -9.06 16.97
C GLU A 432 10.41 -9.50 15.81
N ALA A 433 9.44 -10.39 16.07
CA ALA A 433 8.51 -10.86 15.05
C ALA A 433 7.64 -9.73 14.48
N VAL A 434 7.20 -8.79 15.33
CA VAL A 434 6.40 -7.63 14.91
C VAL A 434 7.24 -6.64 14.13
N VAL A 435 8.43 -6.27 14.62
CA VAL A 435 9.34 -5.38 13.89
C VAL A 435 9.66 -5.95 12.51
N ALA A 436 9.91 -7.25 12.44
CA ALA A 436 10.12 -7.95 11.18
C ALA A 436 8.93 -7.87 10.23
N SER A 437 7.71 -8.06 10.74
CA SER A 437 6.48 -7.90 9.96
C SER A 437 6.36 -6.47 9.41
N ILE A 438 6.51 -5.46 10.27
CA ILE A 438 6.40 -4.03 9.89
C ILE A 438 7.47 -3.66 8.87
N ALA A 439 8.73 -3.99 9.16
CA ALA A 439 9.87 -3.66 8.31
C ALA A 439 10.02 -4.61 7.10
N ARG A 440 9.11 -5.59 6.94
CA ARG A 440 9.11 -6.60 5.87
C ARG A 440 10.46 -7.34 5.78
N ILE A 441 11.04 -7.58 6.94
CA ILE A 441 12.27 -8.32 7.12
C ILE A 441 11.87 -9.74 7.50
N PRO A 442 12.44 -10.79 6.90
CA PRO A 442 12.23 -12.14 7.40
C PRO A 442 12.50 -12.19 8.91
N PRO A 443 11.58 -12.73 9.75
CA PRO A 443 11.54 -12.48 11.20
C PRO A 443 12.72 -12.94 12.05
N LYS A 444 13.81 -13.36 11.44
CA LYS A 444 15.06 -13.64 12.10
C LYS A 444 16.21 -13.38 11.12
N SER A 445 16.90 -12.26 11.29
CA SER A 445 18.32 -12.21 10.96
C SER A 445 19.01 -13.30 11.79
N VAL A 446 19.23 -14.45 11.14
CA VAL A 446 19.76 -15.71 11.68
C VAL A 446 18.77 -16.55 12.52
N SER A 447 17.65 -16.97 11.91
CA SER A 447 16.95 -18.17 12.40
C SER A 447 17.72 -19.43 12.03
N SER A 448 17.42 -20.50 12.75
CA SER A 448 17.66 -21.88 12.31
C SER A 448 17.02 -22.23 10.95
N SER A 449 16.03 -21.46 10.46
CA SER A 449 15.42 -21.67 9.13
C SER A 449 16.25 -21.06 8.01
N ASP A 450 16.75 -19.82 8.18
CA ASP A 450 17.65 -19.16 7.21
C ASP A 450 18.94 -19.95 7.04
N ARG A 451 19.48 -20.50 8.13
CA ARG A 451 20.65 -21.37 8.06
C ARG A 451 20.42 -22.61 7.20
N LYS A 452 19.25 -23.25 7.32
CA LYS A 452 18.86 -24.42 6.51
C LYS A 452 18.63 -24.05 5.04
N LEU A 453 18.03 -22.90 4.78
CA LEU A 453 17.86 -22.36 3.42
C LEU A 453 19.23 -22.11 2.78
N LEU A 454 20.12 -21.40 3.47
CA LEU A 454 21.47 -21.10 2.97
C LEU A 454 22.32 -22.36 2.81
N GLU A 455 22.17 -23.36 3.68
CA GLU A 455 22.84 -24.65 3.56
C GLU A 455 22.48 -25.34 2.23
N LYS A 456 21.19 -25.30 1.86
CA LYS A 456 20.67 -25.94 0.64
C LYS A 456 20.66 -25.05 -0.60
N LEU A 457 20.91 -23.74 -0.46
CA LEU A 457 20.81 -22.75 -1.53
C LEU A 457 21.51 -23.17 -2.82
N ASP A 458 22.76 -23.64 -2.71
CA ASP A 458 23.57 -24.07 -3.86
C ASP A 458 22.92 -25.23 -4.62
N ARG A 459 22.51 -26.27 -3.87
CA ARG A 459 21.84 -27.45 -4.40
C ARG A 459 20.50 -27.08 -5.04
N ASP A 460 19.71 -26.26 -4.36
CA ASP A 460 18.37 -25.89 -4.79
C ASP A 460 18.41 -25.01 -6.05
N LEU A 461 19.41 -24.12 -6.19
CA LEU A 461 19.66 -23.38 -7.43
C LEU A 461 20.09 -24.31 -8.58
N LYS A 462 21.01 -25.26 -8.35
CA LYS A 462 21.48 -26.22 -9.37
C LYS A 462 20.38 -27.18 -9.86
N MET A 463 19.35 -27.43 -9.05
CA MET A 463 18.17 -28.20 -9.48
C MET A 463 17.28 -27.45 -10.47
N LEU A 464 17.33 -26.11 -10.49
CA LEU A 464 16.42 -25.26 -11.28
C LEU A 464 17.13 -24.52 -12.42
N VAL A 465 18.46 -24.38 -12.33
CA VAL A 465 19.33 -23.72 -13.31
C VAL A 465 20.41 -24.72 -13.72
N PHE A 466 20.38 -25.11 -14.99
CA PHE A 466 21.28 -26.15 -15.50
C PHE A 466 22.50 -25.57 -16.23
N GLY A 467 23.65 -26.23 -16.05
CA GLY A 467 24.89 -25.94 -16.79
C GLY A 467 25.63 -24.67 -16.36
N GLN A 468 25.31 -24.12 -15.18
CA GLN A 468 25.91 -22.89 -14.65
C GLN A 468 26.44 -23.09 -13.22
N ASP A 469 26.94 -24.29 -12.93
CA ASP A 469 27.31 -24.71 -11.57
C ASP A 469 28.35 -23.79 -10.93
N GLU A 470 29.41 -23.42 -11.68
CA GLU A 470 30.46 -22.50 -11.20
C GLU A 470 29.91 -21.11 -10.84
N ALA A 471 28.95 -20.62 -11.63
CA ALA A 471 28.28 -19.35 -11.38
C ALA A 471 27.44 -19.41 -10.09
N ILE A 472 26.71 -20.52 -9.90
CA ILE A 472 25.89 -20.77 -8.72
C ILE A 472 26.74 -20.95 -7.46
N ASP A 473 27.86 -21.67 -7.57
CA ASP A 473 28.82 -21.87 -6.47
C ASP A 473 29.38 -20.52 -5.99
N SER A 474 29.81 -19.69 -6.93
CA SER A 474 30.36 -18.35 -6.66
C SER A 474 29.33 -17.42 -6.00
N LEU A 475 28.10 -17.41 -6.53
CA LEU A 475 26.99 -16.63 -5.98
C LEU A 475 26.63 -17.08 -4.56
N SER A 476 26.46 -18.39 -4.38
CA SER A 476 26.11 -19.01 -3.10
C SER A 476 27.16 -18.73 -2.03
N ALA A 477 28.45 -18.83 -2.38
CA ALA A 477 29.56 -18.54 -1.46
C ALA A 477 29.53 -17.09 -0.98
N ALA A 478 29.34 -16.12 -1.89
CA ALA A 478 29.30 -14.71 -1.55
C ALA A 478 28.09 -14.34 -0.67
N ILE A 479 26.91 -14.90 -0.96
CA ILE A 479 25.70 -14.69 -0.14
C ILE A 479 25.89 -15.30 1.26
N LYS A 480 26.45 -16.51 1.35
CA LYS A 480 26.76 -17.16 2.64
C LYS A 480 27.73 -16.33 3.48
N LEU A 481 28.77 -15.74 2.88
CA LEU A 481 29.74 -14.89 3.57
C LEU A 481 29.08 -13.63 4.16
N SER A 482 28.23 -12.99 3.37
CA SER A 482 27.46 -11.82 3.81
C SER A 482 26.51 -12.15 4.96
N ARG A 483 25.77 -13.25 4.85
CA ARG A 483 24.84 -13.73 5.88
C ARG A 483 25.53 -14.23 7.14
N ALA A 484 26.79 -14.64 7.06
CA ALA A 484 27.62 -14.96 8.23
C ALA A 484 28.10 -13.71 8.99
N GLY A 485 27.78 -12.49 8.53
CA GLY A 485 28.19 -11.24 9.16
C GLY A 485 29.68 -10.92 8.95
N LEU A 486 30.34 -11.59 8.00
CA LEU A 486 31.76 -11.37 7.68
C LEU A 486 31.97 -10.23 6.66
N LYS A 487 30.90 -9.51 6.32
CA LYS A 487 30.91 -8.36 5.42
C LYS A 487 30.61 -7.08 6.20
N ALA A 488 31.05 -5.95 5.66
CA ALA A 488 30.78 -4.64 6.24
C ALA A 488 29.25 -4.38 6.30
N PRO A 489 28.72 -3.91 7.46
CA PRO A 489 27.27 -3.79 7.70
C PRO A 489 26.63 -2.63 6.93
N ASP A 490 27.43 -1.74 6.38
CA ASP A 490 27.05 -0.57 5.58
C ASP A 490 27.04 -0.86 4.08
N LYS A 491 27.10 -2.13 3.65
CA LYS A 491 27.06 -2.51 2.25
C LYS A 491 25.86 -3.39 1.91
N PRO A 492 25.44 -3.47 0.63
CA PRO A 492 24.44 -4.43 0.20
C PRO A 492 24.86 -5.87 0.54
N VAL A 493 23.89 -6.79 0.61
CA VAL A 493 24.13 -8.21 0.90
C VAL A 493 25.15 -8.77 -0.09
N GLY A 494 24.98 -8.46 -1.37
CA GLY A 494 25.93 -8.79 -2.43
C GLY A 494 25.75 -7.85 -3.62
N SER A 495 26.82 -7.58 -4.35
CA SER A 495 26.86 -6.78 -5.56
C SER A 495 27.59 -7.56 -6.65
N PHE A 496 26.84 -8.04 -7.62
CA PHE A 496 27.29 -9.02 -8.61
C PHE A 496 27.13 -8.50 -10.02
N LEU A 497 28.12 -8.78 -10.87
CA LEU A 497 28.00 -8.61 -12.32
C LEU A 497 27.96 -9.98 -12.99
N PHE A 498 26.81 -10.34 -13.57
CA PHE A 498 26.62 -11.56 -14.34
C PHE A 498 26.98 -11.29 -15.79
N ALA A 499 28.10 -11.84 -16.25
CA ALA A 499 28.61 -11.63 -17.61
C ALA A 499 28.51 -12.93 -18.41
N GLY A 500 28.03 -12.86 -19.66
CA GLY A 500 27.95 -14.02 -20.55
C GLY A 500 27.00 -13.79 -21.73
N PRO A 501 26.80 -14.77 -22.62
CA PRO A 501 25.88 -14.64 -23.77
C PRO A 501 24.42 -14.43 -23.37
N THR A 502 23.57 -14.09 -24.34
CA THR A 502 22.13 -14.00 -24.11
C THR A 502 21.51 -15.40 -23.98
N GLY A 503 20.48 -15.55 -23.16
CA GLY A 503 19.71 -16.80 -23.06
C GLY A 503 20.40 -17.97 -22.34
N VAL A 504 21.54 -17.75 -21.66
CA VAL A 504 22.27 -18.78 -20.89
C VAL A 504 21.81 -18.95 -19.44
N GLY A 505 20.88 -18.10 -18.96
CA GLY A 505 20.26 -18.24 -17.63
C GLY A 505 20.58 -17.15 -16.60
N LYS A 506 21.27 -16.06 -16.95
CA LYS A 506 21.62 -14.96 -16.02
C LYS A 506 20.42 -14.42 -15.22
N THR A 507 19.37 -14.00 -15.93
CA THR A 507 18.13 -13.49 -15.30
C THR A 507 17.35 -14.60 -14.60
N GLU A 508 17.50 -15.85 -15.05
CA GLU A 508 16.84 -17.01 -14.43
C GLU A 508 17.43 -17.29 -13.04
N VAL A 509 18.77 -17.22 -12.88
CA VAL A 509 19.42 -17.36 -11.57
C VAL A 509 18.93 -16.31 -10.58
N ALA A 510 18.79 -15.05 -11.01
CA ALA A 510 18.27 -13.99 -10.16
C ALA A 510 16.81 -14.24 -9.71
N LYS A 511 15.95 -14.72 -10.63
CA LYS A 511 14.57 -15.11 -10.33
C LYS A 511 14.50 -16.26 -9.34
N GLN A 512 15.26 -17.33 -9.58
CA GLN A 512 15.26 -18.51 -8.72
C GLN A 512 15.85 -18.19 -7.34
N LEU A 513 16.87 -17.33 -7.28
CA LEU A 513 17.40 -16.84 -6.01
C LEU A 513 16.33 -16.12 -5.19
N ALA A 514 15.59 -15.18 -5.80
CA ALA A 514 14.50 -14.47 -5.13
C ALA A 514 13.43 -15.44 -4.61
N HIS A 515 13.03 -16.41 -5.45
CA HIS A 515 12.04 -17.42 -5.09
C HIS A 515 12.49 -18.32 -3.92
N ILE A 516 13.70 -18.88 -3.97
CA ILE A 516 14.25 -19.75 -2.92
C ILE A 516 14.42 -18.98 -1.61
N MET A 517 14.84 -17.72 -1.68
CA MET A 517 15.01 -16.87 -0.50
C MET A 517 13.68 -16.28 0.02
N GLY A 518 12.57 -16.44 -0.70
CA GLY A 518 11.28 -15.88 -0.33
C GLY A 518 11.26 -14.35 -0.29
N ILE A 519 12.07 -13.70 -1.14
CA ILE A 519 12.15 -12.23 -1.25
C ILE A 519 11.72 -11.77 -2.64
N GLU A 520 11.35 -10.50 -2.78
CA GLU A 520 10.86 -9.98 -4.04
C GLU A 520 11.97 -9.77 -5.07
N LEU A 521 11.66 -9.96 -6.35
CA LEU A 521 12.53 -9.59 -7.46
C LEU A 521 12.12 -8.23 -8.01
N VAL A 522 12.95 -7.22 -7.77
CA VAL A 522 12.79 -5.88 -8.36
C VAL A 522 13.65 -5.83 -9.63
N ARG A 523 13.04 -5.59 -10.78
CA ARG A 523 13.73 -5.64 -12.08
C ARG A 523 13.64 -4.31 -12.81
N PHE A 524 14.78 -3.83 -13.31
CA PHE A 524 14.88 -2.70 -14.22
C PHE A 524 15.66 -3.08 -15.47
N ASP A 525 15.13 -2.73 -16.64
CA ASP A 525 15.83 -2.87 -17.92
C ASP A 525 16.65 -1.61 -18.19
N MET A 526 17.98 -1.72 -18.21
CA MET A 526 18.86 -0.57 -18.40
C MET A 526 18.85 0.00 -19.81
N SER A 527 18.28 -0.72 -20.79
CA SER A 527 18.02 -0.18 -22.12
C SER A 527 16.97 0.94 -22.11
N GLU A 528 16.13 1.04 -21.08
CA GLU A 528 15.22 2.19 -20.89
C GLU A 528 15.94 3.43 -20.32
N TYR A 529 17.13 3.23 -19.74
CA TYR A 529 17.90 4.24 -19.02
C TYR A 529 19.19 4.66 -19.75
N MET A 530 19.19 4.55 -21.08
CA MET A 530 20.30 4.98 -21.95
C MET A 530 20.50 6.49 -21.97
N GLU A 531 19.42 7.25 -21.75
CA GLU A 531 19.43 8.71 -21.84
C GLU A 531 19.41 9.37 -20.47
N ARG A 532 20.08 10.51 -20.34
CA ARG A 532 20.19 11.25 -19.08
C ARG A 532 18.82 11.59 -18.45
N HIS A 533 17.84 11.92 -19.27
CA HIS A 533 16.52 12.34 -18.79
C HIS A 533 15.68 11.16 -18.23
N THR A 534 15.93 9.93 -18.68
CA THR A 534 15.27 8.73 -18.13
C THR A 534 15.91 8.30 -16.82
N VAL A 535 17.22 8.54 -16.62
CA VAL A 535 17.90 8.34 -15.32
C VAL A 535 17.24 9.18 -14.22
N SER A 536 16.80 10.40 -14.51
CA SER A 536 16.05 11.22 -13.56
C SER A 536 14.75 10.57 -13.09
N ARG A 537 14.13 9.64 -13.84
CA ARG A 537 12.97 8.89 -13.35
C ARG A 537 13.36 7.85 -12.30
N LEU A 538 14.58 7.34 -12.39
CA LEU A 538 15.12 6.29 -11.53
C LEU A 538 15.42 6.84 -10.12
N ILE A 539 15.86 8.11 -10.01
CA ILE A 539 16.21 8.81 -8.76
C ILE A 539 15.30 10.00 -8.39
N GLY A 540 14.31 10.33 -9.21
CA GLY A 540 13.43 11.49 -9.04
C GLY A 540 13.92 12.71 -9.83
N ALA A 541 13.00 13.54 -10.33
CA ALA A 541 13.37 14.73 -11.08
C ALA A 541 13.97 15.79 -10.15
N PRO A 542 14.95 16.61 -10.60
CA PRO A 542 15.50 17.69 -9.79
C PRO A 542 14.49 18.85 -9.62
N PRO A 543 14.68 19.72 -8.61
CA PRO A 543 13.82 20.88 -8.38
C PRO A 543 13.60 21.74 -9.63
N GLY A 544 12.34 21.99 -9.98
CA GLY A 544 11.95 22.81 -11.14
C GLY A 544 11.60 22.03 -12.41
N TYR A 545 11.66 20.70 -12.40
CA TYR A 545 11.23 19.84 -13.52
C TYR A 545 9.89 19.15 -13.24
N VAL A 546 9.14 18.81 -14.29
CA VAL A 546 7.88 18.06 -14.18
C VAL A 546 8.17 16.70 -13.54
N GLY A 547 7.42 16.35 -12.48
CA GLY A 547 7.64 15.13 -11.71
C GLY A 547 8.60 15.30 -10.51
N TYR A 548 8.99 16.53 -10.17
CA TYR A 548 9.81 16.82 -8.97
C TYR A 548 9.21 16.21 -7.69
N ASP A 549 7.89 16.30 -7.48
CA ASP A 549 7.24 15.76 -6.28
C ASP A 549 7.07 14.22 -6.29
N GLN A 550 7.46 13.53 -7.39
CA GLN A 550 7.45 12.08 -7.48
C GLN A 550 8.82 11.51 -7.08
N GLY A 551 8.84 10.52 -6.19
CA GLY A 551 10.09 9.86 -5.80
C GLY A 551 10.71 9.10 -6.98
N GLY A 552 12.00 8.79 -6.88
CA GLY A 552 12.67 7.96 -7.87
C GLY A 552 12.11 6.54 -7.89
N LEU A 553 11.93 5.95 -9.08
CA LEU A 553 11.42 4.59 -9.23
C LEU A 553 12.25 3.57 -8.45
N LEU A 554 13.58 3.68 -8.49
CA LEU A 554 14.48 2.77 -7.79
C LEU A 554 14.41 2.99 -6.28
N THR A 555 14.50 4.25 -5.84
CA THR A 555 14.46 4.59 -4.41
C THR A 555 13.12 4.20 -3.79
N GLU A 556 12.00 4.42 -4.47
CA GLU A 556 10.69 3.99 -3.99
C GLU A 556 10.52 2.48 -3.96
N ALA A 557 10.99 1.75 -4.99
CA ALA A 557 10.93 0.30 -5.02
C ALA A 557 11.68 -0.31 -3.83
N VAL A 558 12.89 0.18 -3.55
CA VAL A 558 13.71 -0.30 -2.43
C VAL A 558 13.14 0.14 -1.08
N THR A 559 12.59 1.36 -0.95
CA THR A 559 11.91 1.76 0.29
C THR A 559 10.66 0.91 0.56
N LYS A 560 9.92 0.49 -0.49
CA LYS A 560 8.76 -0.42 -0.35
C LYS A 560 9.18 -1.86 -0.05
N GLN A 561 10.32 -2.30 -0.58
CA GLN A 561 10.86 -3.65 -0.47
C GLN A 561 12.37 -3.60 -0.13
N PRO A 562 12.74 -3.33 1.13
CA PRO A 562 14.15 -3.23 1.53
C PRO A 562 14.90 -4.57 1.39
N HIS A 563 14.16 -5.68 1.42
CA HIS A 563 14.65 -7.05 1.23
C HIS A 563 14.24 -7.57 -0.14
N CYS A 564 15.09 -7.35 -1.14
CA CYS A 564 14.83 -7.83 -2.50
C CYS A 564 16.11 -8.28 -3.20
N VAL A 565 15.92 -9.05 -4.27
CA VAL A 565 16.90 -9.17 -5.34
C VAL A 565 16.64 -8.02 -6.31
N LEU A 566 17.58 -7.08 -6.41
CA LEU A 566 17.53 -5.99 -7.38
C LEU A 566 18.29 -6.39 -8.63
N LEU A 567 17.57 -6.62 -9.72
CA LEU A 567 18.10 -7.00 -11.02
C LEU A 567 18.13 -5.80 -11.97
N LEU A 568 19.32 -5.39 -12.37
CA LEU A 568 19.57 -4.39 -13.41
C LEU A 568 20.03 -5.10 -14.68
N ASP A 569 19.12 -5.31 -15.62
CA ASP A 569 19.42 -6.04 -16.85
C ASP A 569 20.14 -5.15 -17.88
N GLU A 570 21.09 -5.72 -18.61
CA GLU A 570 21.86 -5.07 -19.68
C GLU A 570 22.57 -3.77 -19.26
N ILE A 571 23.27 -3.82 -18.12
CA ILE A 571 23.88 -2.64 -17.48
C ILE A 571 24.85 -1.87 -18.39
N GLU A 572 25.47 -2.53 -19.38
CA GLU A 572 26.33 -1.87 -20.38
C GLU A 572 25.60 -0.87 -21.27
N LYS A 573 24.26 -0.92 -21.34
CA LYS A 573 23.44 0.04 -22.09
C LYS A 573 23.10 1.28 -21.28
N ALA A 574 23.22 1.22 -19.95
CA ALA A 574 22.86 2.33 -19.08
C ALA A 574 23.68 3.59 -19.36
N HIS A 575 23.08 4.74 -19.12
CA HIS A 575 23.79 6.01 -19.11
C HIS A 575 24.88 6.04 -18.01
N PRO A 576 26.04 6.69 -18.22
CA PRO A 576 27.12 6.78 -17.22
C PRO A 576 26.71 7.26 -15.82
N GLU A 577 25.69 8.11 -15.72
CA GLU A 577 25.17 8.57 -14.41
C GLU A 577 24.60 7.43 -13.56
N VAL A 578 24.06 6.36 -14.17
CA VAL A 578 23.57 5.18 -13.43
C VAL A 578 24.72 4.52 -12.66
N PHE A 579 25.89 4.42 -13.27
CA PHE A 579 27.07 3.84 -12.61
C PHE A 579 27.51 4.63 -11.38
N ASN A 580 27.42 5.96 -11.42
CA ASN A 580 27.75 6.81 -10.27
C ASN A 580 26.78 6.56 -9.09
N LEU A 581 25.49 6.37 -9.39
CA LEU A 581 24.49 6.04 -8.38
C LEU A 581 24.78 4.66 -7.77
N LEU A 582 25.15 3.68 -8.59
CA LEU A 582 25.47 2.33 -8.13
C LEU A 582 26.75 2.29 -7.27
N LEU A 583 27.74 3.14 -7.56
CA LEU A 583 28.91 3.28 -6.68
C LEU A 583 28.49 3.70 -5.26
N GLN A 584 27.60 4.68 -5.14
CA GLN A 584 27.07 5.12 -3.84
C GLN A 584 26.34 3.97 -3.12
N VAL A 585 25.52 3.21 -3.84
CA VAL A 585 24.79 2.05 -3.31
C VAL A 585 25.74 0.95 -2.83
N MET A 586 26.77 0.60 -3.61
CA MET A 586 27.71 -0.48 -3.25
C MET A 586 28.63 -0.10 -2.08
N ASP A 587 28.88 1.20 -1.88
CA ASP A 587 29.79 1.71 -0.85
C ASP A 587 29.13 1.90 0.50
N HIS A 588 27.95 2.52 0.49
CA HIS A 588 27.27 2.98 1.69
C HIS A 588 25.94 2.28 1.93
N GLY A 589 25.52 1.41 1.01
CA GLY A 589 24.27 0.66 1.14
C GLY A 589 23.07 1.60 1.18
N ARG A 590 23.18 2.83 0.64
CA ARG A 590 22.14 3.84 0.70
C ARG A 590 22.16 4.71 -0.56
N LEU A 591 20.98 5.15 -0.98
CA LEU A 591 20.82 6.08 -2.09
C LEU A 591 19.89 7.20 -1.67
N THR A 592 20.30 8.44 -1.90
CA THR A 592 19.45 9.61 -1.64
C THR A 592 18.88 10.11 -2.96
N ASP A 593 17.56 10.24 -3.01
CA ASP A 593 16.83 10.77 -4.15
C ASP A 593 17.01 12.31 -4.25
N ASN A 594 16.57 12.91 -5.36
CA ASN A 594 16.69 14.36 -5.56
C ASN A 594 15.81 15.21 -4.62
N ASN A 595 14.89 14.58 -3.88
CA ASN A 595 14.03 15.20 -2.87
C ASN A 595 14.59 15.06 -1.46
N GLY A 596 15.75 14.41 -1.29
CA GLY A 596 16.38 14.16 -0.01
C GLY A 596 15.83 12.94 0.74
N ARG A 597 15.02 12.09 0.09
CA ARG A 597 14.57 10.82 0.66
C ARG A 597 15.68 9.79 0.50
N GLU A 598 15.95 9.05 1.57
CA GLU A 598 16.99 8.04 1.62
C GLU A 598 16.37 6.64 1.49
N ALA A 599 16.91 5.81 0.59
CA ALA A 599 16.56 4.41 0.42
C ALA A 599 17.70 3.52 0.91
N ASP A 600 17.36 2.46 1.66
CA ASP A 600 18.32 1.55 2.29
C ASP A 600 18.51 0.26 1.48
N PHE A 601 19.72 0.06 0.99
CA PHE A 601 20.15 -1.08 0.17
C PHE A 601 20.97 -2.11 0.95
N ARG A 602 21.20 -1.94 2.26
CA ARG A 602 22.01 -2.88 3.07
C ARG A 602 21.45 -4.30 3.08
N HIS A 603 20.18 -4.45 2.75
CA HIS A 603 19.47 -5.73 2.71
C HIS A 603 19.12 -6.22 1.30
N VAL A 604 19.65 -5.53 0.28
CA VAL A 604 19.43 -5.83 -1.13
C VAL A 604 20.55 -6.73 -1.67
N ILE A 605 20.17 -7.71 -2.49
CA ILE A 605 21.10 -8.45 -3.34
C ILE A 605 21.09 -7.77 -4.72
N LEU A 606 22.13 -7.01 -5.02
CA LEU A 606 22.28 -6.28 -6.27
C LEU A 606 22.90 -7.20 -7.34
N ILE A 607 22.15 -7.47 -8.41
CA ILE A 607 22.58 -8.24 -9.56
C ILE A 607 22.49 -7.36 -10.79
N MET A 608 23.59 -7.24 -11.53
CA MET A 608 23.65 -6.56 -12.81
C MET A 608 23.96 -7.59 -13.88
N THR A 609 23.20 -7.64 -14.98
CA THR A 609 23.50 -8.54 -16.09
C THR A 609 24.17 -7.78 -17.22
N SER A 610 25.13 -8.42 -17.88
CA SER A 610 25.80 -7.88 -19.04
C SER A 610 26.01 -8.93 -20.12
N ASN A 611 25.84 -8.51 -21.37
CA ASN A 611 26.19 -9.30 -22.55
C ASN A 611 27.63 -8.99 -23.03
N ALA A 612 28.35 -8.10 -22.34
CA ALA A 612 29.72 -7.75 -22.68
C ALA A 612 30.64 -8.99 -22.64
N GLY A 613 31.45 -9.16 -23.69
CA GLY A 613 32.38 -10.28 -23.82
C GLY A 613 31.79 -11.54 -24.47
N ALA A 614 30.48 -11.59 -24.69
CA ALA A 614 29.81 -12.76 -25.28
C ALA A 614 30.34 -13.13 -26.68
N GLU A 615 30.51 -12.15 -27.56
CA GLU A 615 30.98 -12.37 -28.94
C GLU A 615 32.45 -12.83 -29.00
N GLN A 616 33.28 -12.42 -28.05
CA GLN A 616 34.68 -12.84 -28.00
C GLN A 616 34.82 -14.24 -27.37
N ALA A 617 33.99 -14.55 -26.38
CA ALA A 617 33.91 -15.88 -25.78
C ALA A 617 33.39 -16.95 -26.77
N SER A 618 32.50 -16.58 -27.70
CA SER A 618 31.91 -17.49 -28.69
C SER A 618 32.71 -17.61 -29.99
N ARG A 619 33.86 -16.94 -30.12
CA ARG A 619 34.70 -17.05 -31.32
C ARG A 619 35.18 -18.48 -31.52
N ARG A 620 35.02 -18.97 -32.76
CA ARG A 620 35.57 -20.27 -33.16
C ARG A 620 37.09 -20.21 -33.11
N SER A 621 37.70 -21.20 -32.46
CA SER A 621 39.14 -21.40 -32.46
C SER A 621 39.67 -21.50 -33.89
N ILE A 622 40.62 -20.65 -34.27
CA ILE A 622 41.25 -20.68 -35.60
C ILE A 622 42.41 -21.69 -35.57
N GLY A 623 42.24 -22.85 -36.23
CA GLY A 623 43.26 -23.90 -36.35
C GLY A 623 42.80 -25.26 -35.83
N PHE A 624 43.74 -26.22 -35.70
CA PHE A 624 43.47 -27.59 -35.22
C PHE A 624 43.47 -27.74 -33.69
N GLN A 625 43.74 -26.67 -32.94
CA GLN A 625 43.73 -26.67 -31.47
C GLN A 625 42.58 -25.82 -30.94
N HIS A 626 41.86 -26.35 -29.96
CA HIS A 626 40.84 -25.61 -29.23
C HIS A 626 41.53 -24.52 -28.38
N GLN A 627 41.21 -23.25 -28.64
CA GLN A 627 41.74 -22.11 -27.91
C GLN A 627 40.72 -21.68 -26.86
N ASP A 628 41.16 -21.47 -25.63
CA ASP A 628 40.34 -20.91 -24.56
C ASP A 628 40.31 -19.38 -24.71
N HIS A 629 39.13 -18.83 -24.98
CA HIS A 629 38.89 -17.40 -25.19
C HIS A 629 38.36 -16.67 -23.93
N SER A 630 38.35 -17.33 -22.77
CA SER A 630 37.89 -16.74 -21.50
C SER A 630 38.69 -15.49 -21.08
N THR A 631 40.00 -15.47 -21.36
CA THR A 631 40.86 -14.30 -21.11
C THR A 631 40.46 -13.08 -21.94
N ASP A 632 40.00 -13.30 -23.17
CA ASP A 632 39.59 -12.22 -24.08
C ASP A 632 38.26 -11.61 -23.60
N ALA A 633 37.32 -12.44 -23.13
CA ALA A 633 36.07 -11.99 -22.54
C ALA A 633 36.28 -11.09 -21.30
N MET A 634 37.22 -11.46 -20.43
CA MET A 634 37.59 -10.64 -19.27
C MET A 634 38.24 -9.31 -19.67
N GLU A 635 38.97 -9.26 -20.79
CA GLU A 635 39.51 -8.01 -21.29
C GLU A 635 38.41 -7.06 -21.78
N VAL A 636 37.36 -7.58 -22.42
CA VAL A 636 36.18 -6.77 -22.80
C VAL A 636 35.50 -6.20 -21.56
N ILE A 637 35.26 -7.01 -20.53
CA ILE A 637 34.67 -6.55 -19.26
C ILE A 637 35.53 -5.44 -18.63
N ARG A 638 36.86 -5.59 -18.66
CA ARG A 638 37.79 -4.57 -18.15
C ARG A 638 37.76 -3.25 -18.92
N ARG A 639 37.42 -3.28 -20.20
CA ARG A 639 37.27 -2.10 -21.07
C ARG A 639 35.90 -1.45 -20.91
N THR A 640 34.84 -2.24 -20.84
CA THR A 640 33.46 -1.74 -20.70
C THR A 640 33.20 -1.14 -19.33
N PHE A 641 33.71 -1.77 -18.26
CA PHE A 641 33.48 -1.34 -16.89
C PHE A 641 34.75 -0.75 -16.28
N SER A 642 34.64 0.45 -15.71
CA SER A 642 35.77 1.13 -15.08
C SER A 642 36.38 0.30 -13.94
N PRO A 643 37.69 0.44 -13.66
CA PRO A 643 38.30 -0.22 -12.50
C PRO A 643 37.60 0.15 -11.19
N GLU A 644 37.14 1.39 -11.06
CA GLU A 644 36.41 1.88 -9.89
C GLU A 644 35.14 1.07 -9.65
N PHE A 645 34.31 0.90 -10.69
CA PHE A 645 33.08 0.10 -10.60
C PHE A 645 33.37 -1.36 -10.29
N ARG A 646 34.34 -1.96 -10.98
CA ARG A 646 34.71 -3.38 -10.79
C ARG A 646 35.22 -3.68 -9.38
N ASN A 647 35.96 -2.75 -8.77
CA ASN A 647 36.49 -2.93 -7.42
C ASN A 647 35.42 -2.82 -6.31
N ARG A 648 34.20 -2.35 -6.63
CA ARG A 648 33.07 -2.33 -5.69
C ARG A 648 32.19 -3.57 -5.76
N LEU A 649 32.33 -4.38 -6.81
CA LEU A 649 31.63 -5.66 -6.94
C LEU A 649 32.23 -6.68 -5.97
N ASP A 650 31.38 -7.50 -5.37
CA ASP A 650 31.83 -8.65 -4.57
C ASP A 650 32.39 -9.75 -5.49
N SER A 651 31.75 -9.96 -6.64
CA SER A 651 32.22 -10.91 -7.63
C SER A 651 31.68 -10.58 -9.03
N ILE A 652 32.50 -10.89 -10.05
CA ILE A 652 32.07 -10.94 -11.45
C ILE A 652 31.85 -12.41 -11.76
N ILE A 653 30.59 -12.77 -12.01
CA ILE A 653 30.16 -14.15 -12.22
C ILE A 653 30.03 -14.40 -13.72
N GLN A 654 30.84 -15.31 -14.23
CA GLN A 654 30.84 -15.68 -15.64
C GLN A 654 29.83 -16.78 -15.93
N PHE A 655 29.06 -16.59 -16.99
CA PHE A 655 28.10 -17.55 -17.52
C PHE A 655 28.57 -18.03 -18.88
N HIS A 656 28.55 -19.35 -19.05
CA HIS A 656 29.05 -20.01 -20.26
C HIS A 656 27.88 -20.43 -21.17
N SER A 657 28.17 -20.65 -22.45
CA SER A 657 27.19 -21.24 -23.37
C SER A 657 26.76 -22.63 -22.91
N LEU A 658 25.49 -22.96 -23.13
CA LEU A 658 24.93 -24.24 -22.68
C LEU A 658 25.38 -25.38 -23.60
N PRO A 659 25.97 -26.46 -23.08
CA PRO A 659 26.24 -27.64 -23.89
C PRO A 659 24.91 -28.31 -24.29
N VAL A 660 24.88 -28.97 -25.45
CA VAL A 660 23.66 -29.60 -26.01
C VAL A 660 23.04 -30.60 -25.02
N SER A 661 23.84 -31.30 -24.22
CA SER A 661 23.36 -32.21 -23.17
C SER A 661 22.54 -31.49 -22.08
N VAL A 662 22.87 -30.23 -21.78
CA VAL A 662 22.14 -29.40 -20.81
C VAL A 662 20.86 -28.83 -21.42
N VAL A 663 20.86 -28.54 -22.73
CA VAL A 663 19.67 -28.03 -23.43
C VAL A 663 18.48 -28.99 -23.27
N ARG A 664 18.71 -30.31 -23.29
CA ARG A 664 17.66 -31.30 -23.05
C ARG A 664 16.99 -31.12 -21.68
N ASN A 665 17.77 -30.91 -20.62
CA ASN A 665 17.23 -30.63 -19.29
C ASN A 665 16.42 -29.31 -19.25
N VAL A 666 16.79 -28.32 -20.07
CA VAL A 666 16.02 -27.08 -20.22
C VAL A 666 14.67 -27.35 -20.89
N VAL A 667 14.61 -28.22 -21.90
CA VAL A 667 13.34 -28.68 -22.51
C VAL A 667 12.47 -29.33 -21.43
N ASP A 668 13.03 -30.27 -20.66
CA ASP A 668 12.30 -30.98 -19.61
C ASP A 668 11.70 -30.01 -18.58
N LYS A 669 12.44 -28.97 -18.19
CA LYS A 669 11.91 -27.91 -17.31
C LYS A 669 10.68 -27.23 -17.90
N PHE A 670 10.72 -26.81 -19.17
CA PHE A 670 9.56 -26.18 -19.81
C PHE A 670 8.38 -27.13 -19.95
N LEU A 671 8.63 -28.42 -20.19
CA LEU A 671 7.59 -29.45 -20.24
C LEU A 671 6.95 -29.68 -18.87
N ILE A 672 7.73 -29.68 -17.79
CA ILE A 672 7.22 -29.76 -16.41
C ILE A 672 6.38 -28.52 -16.06
N GLU A 673 6.85 -27.32 -16.43
CA GLU A 673 6.09 -26.07 -16.24
C GLU A 673 4.77 -26.09 -17.02
N LEU A 674 4.77 -26.65 -18.23
CA LEU A 674 3.55 -26.86 -19.00
C LEU A 674 2.65 -27.92 -18.34
N GLN A 675 3.19 -29.03 -17.85
CA GLN A 675 2.44 -30.07 -17.15
C GLN A 675 1.70 -29.49 -15.93
N ALA A 676 2.37 -28.67 -15.12
CA ALA A 676 1.74 -28.01 -13.97
C ALA A 676 0.54 -27.13 -14.37
N GLN A 677 0.57 -26.50 -15.56
CA GLN A 677 -0.56 -25.74 -16.11
C GLN A 677 -1.70 -26.65 -16.60
N LEU A 678 -1.36 -27.85 -17.10
CA LEU A 678 -2.29 -28.84 -17.61
C LEU A 678 -2.95 -29.67 -16.50
N ASP A 679 -2.31 -29.83 -15.34
CA ASP A 679 -2.84 -30.54 -14.18
C ASP A 679 -4.17 -29.95 -13.70
N GLU A 680 -4.29 -28.61 -13.70
CA GLU A 680 -5.56 -27.91 -13.39
C GLU A 680 -6.69 -28.25 -14.38
N LYS A 681 -6.33 -28.72 -15.58
CA LYS A 681 -7.24 -29.15 -16.65
C LYS A 681 -7.39 -30.66 -16.74
N ARG A 682 -6.79 -31.42 -15.81
CA ARG A 682 -6.78 -32.89 -15.82
C ARG A 682 -6.18 -33.47 -17.10
N VAL A 683 -5.18 -32.79 -17.67
CA VAL A 683 -4.48 -33.25 -18.87
C VAL A 683 -3.07 -33.69 -18.50
N GLN A 684 -2.71 -34.92 -18.85
CA GLN A 684 -1.36 -35.45 -18.70
C GLN A 684 -0.61 -35.37 -20.03
N LEU A 685 0.58 -34.79 -20.04
CA LEU A 685 1.45 -34.67 -21.20
C LEU A 685 2.53 -35.75 -21.14
N ASP A 686 2.52 -36.66 -22.10
CA ASP A 686 3.58 -37.65 -22.30
C ASP A 686 4.37 -37.25 -23.56
N VAL A 687 5.68 -37.09 -23.43
CA VAL A 687 6.55 -36.62 -24.51
C VAL A 687 7.64 -37.66 -24.73
N ASP A 688 7.69 -38.20 -25.94
CA ASP A 688 8.72 -39.18 -26.30
C ASP A 688 10.13 -38.54 -26.39
N ASP A 689 11.16 -39.38 -26.33
CA ASP A 689 12.54 -38.90 -26.35
C ASP A 689 12.93 -38.25 -27.69
N MET A 690 12.32 -38.66 -28.80
CA MET A 690 12.59 -38.09 -30.12
C MET A 690 12.04 -36.67 -30.25
N ALA A 691 10.86 -36.40 -29.69
CA ALA A 691 10.25 -35.08 -29.61
C ALA A 691 11.05 -34.17 -28.68
N ARG A 692 11.55 -34.69 -27.55
CA ARG A 692 12.46 -33.93 -26.66
C ARG A 692 13.74 -33.51 -27.37
N ASP A 693 14.39 -34.44 -28.07
CA ASP A 693 15.62 -34.16 -28.81
C ASP A 693 15.36 -33.19 -29.98
N TRP A 694 14.21 -33.29 -30.65
CA TRP A 694 13.80 -32.35 -31.70
C TRP A 694 13.55 -30.94 -31.14
N LEU A 695 12.88 -30.83 -29.98
CA LEU A 695 12.70 -29.55 -29.29
C LEU A 695 14.04 -28.94 -28.90
N ALA A 696 14.99 -29.76 -28.42
CA ALA A 696 16.33 -29.31 -28.08
C ALA A 696 17.10 -28.79 -29.30
N ASP A 697 17.05 -29.47 -30.45
CA ASP A 697 17.70 -29.05 -31.71
C ASP A 697 17.10 -27.75 -32.26
N LYS A 698 15.77 -27.65 -32.31
CA LYS A 698 15.07 -26.50 -32.92
C LYS A 698 14.91 -25.31 -31.99
N GLY A 699 14.91 -25.53 -30.68
CA GLY A 699 14.68 -24.51 -29.67
C GLY A 699 15.96 -23.88 -29.12
N TYR A 700 17.14 -24.38 -29.50
CA TYR A 700 18.43 -23.85 -29.09
C TYR A 700 19.15 -23.15 -30.23
N ASP A 701 19.64 -21.96 -29.94
CA ASP A 701 20.48 -21.18 -30.83
C ASP A 701 21.79 -20.85 -30.08
N PRO A 702 22.99 -21.14 -30.62
CA PRO A 702 24.25 -20.83 -29.94
C PRO A 702 24.45 -19.35 -29.58
N ASP A 703 23.86 -18.43 -30.33
CA ASP A 703 23.97 -16.98 -30.13
C ASP A 703 22.86 -16.43 -29.21
N MET A 704 21.66 -17.03 -29.26
CA MET A 704 20.50 -16.60 -28.46
C MET A 704 20.16 -17.49 -27.25
N GLY A 705 20.91 -18.57 -27.03
CA GLY A 705 20.69 -19.57 -26.00
C GLY A 705 19.34 -20.29 -26.12
N ALA A 706 18.71 -20.56 -24.99
CA ALA A 706 17.39 -21.23 -24.94
C ALA A 706 16.21 -20.27 -25.15
N ARG A 707 16.44 -19.02 -25.58
CA ARG A 707 15.39 -18.00 -25.75
C ARG A 707 14.33 -18.39 -26.81
N PRO A 708 14.68 -19.04 -27.95
CA PRO A 708 13.69 -19.55 -28.90
C PRO A 708 12.78 -20.65 -28.34
N MET A 709 13.26 -21.42 -27.36
CA MET A 709 12.58 -22.60 -26.82
C MET A 709 11.16 -22.31 -26.35
N ALA A 710 10.98 -21.24 -25.58
CA ALA A 710 9.65 -20.87 -25.06
C ALA A 710 8.66 -20.57 -26.20
N ARG A 711 9.14 -19.93 -27.27
CA ARG A 711 8.32 -19.65 -28.46
C ARG A 711 8.01 -20.93 -29.24
N LEU A 712 8.98 -21.82 -29.40
CA LEU A 712 8.79 -23.10 -30.06
C LEU A 712 7.73 -23.95 -29.34
N ILE A 713 7.84 -24.07 -28.02
CA ILE A 713 6.86 -24.79 -27.18
C ILE A 713 5.49 -24.12 -27.23
N GLN A 714 5.45 -22.77 -27.21
CA GLN A 714 4.20 -22.03 -27.36
C GLN A 714 3.51 -22.35 -28.70
N GLU A 715 4.26 -22.36 -29.79
CA GLU A 715 3.72 -22.55 -31.14
C GLU A 715 3.38 -24.01 -31.44
N LYS A 716 4.24 -24.95 -31.07
CA LYS A 716 4.12 -26.37 -31.46
C LYS A 716 3.43 -27.26 -30.41
N LEU A 717 3.36 -26.86 -29.14
CA LEU A 717 2.66 -27.61 -28.09
C LEU A 717 1.47 -26.84 -27.52
N LYS A 718 1.69 -25.65 -26.93
CA LYS A 718 0.63 -24.96 -26.18
C LYS A 718 -0.56 -24.54 -27.03
N LYS A 719 -0.33 -24.05 -28.25
CA LYS A 719 -1.41 -23.67 -29.18
C LYS A 719 -2.30 -24.88 -29.56
N PRO A 720 -1.75 -25.99 -30.08
CA PRO A 720 -2.54 -27.20 -30.33
C PRO A 720 -3.29 -27.72 -29.10
N LEU A 721 -2.61 -27.78 -27.94
CA LEU A 721 -3.23 -28.21 -26.69
C LEU A 721 -4.40 -27.31 -26.27
N ALA A 722 -4.28 -25.99 -26.45
CA ALA A 722 -5.37 -25.07 -26.14
C ALA A 722 -6.61 -25.31 -27.01
N GLU A 723 -6.43 -25.62 -28.29
CA GLU A 723 -7.56 -25.99 -29.17
C GLU A 723 -8.20 -27.31 -28.74
N MET A 724 -7.40 -28.32 -28.39
CA MET A 724 -7.89 -29.62 -27.90
C MET A 724 -8.64 -29.50 -26.57
N ILE A 725 -8.20 -28.61 -25.67
CA ILE A 725 -8.82 -28.38 -24.35
C ILE A 725 -10.08 -27.52 -24.45
N LEU A 726 -10.15 -26.54 -25.36
CA LEU A 726 -11.31 -25.66 -25.47
C LEU A 726 -12.41 -26.21 -26.37
N PHE A 727 -12.04 -26.92 -27.43
CA PHE A 727 -12.96 -27.29 -28.51
C PHE A 727 -12.81 -28.75 -28.97
N GLY A 728 -11.82 -29.48 -28.45
CA GLY A 728 -11.49 -30.84 -28.88
C GLY A 728 -11.81 -31.91 -27.83
N GLU A 729 -11.15 -33.05 -28.00
CA GLU A 729 -11.43 -34.30 -27.26
C GLU A 729 -11.09 -34.21 -25.76
N LEU A 730 -10.36 -33.18 -25.32
CA LEU A 730 -9.96 -32.99 -23.93
C LEU A 730 -10.90 -32.03 -23.16
N ALA A 731 -11.92 -31.46 -23.81
CA ALA A 731 -12.73 -30.38 -23.24
C ALA A 731 -13.60 -30.80 -22.03
N ASP A 732 -14.10 -32.05 -22.04
CA ASP A 732 -15.06 -32.50 -21.03
C ASP A 732 -14.42 -33.22 -19.84
N GLN A 733 -13.48 -34.14 -20.10
CA GLN A 733 -12.94 -35.06 -19.07
C GLN A 733 -11.42 -34.95 -18.85
N GLY A 734 -10.71 -34.17 -19.65
CA GLY A 734 -9.25 -34.23 -19.71
C GLY A 734 -8.77 -35.49 -20.44
N GLY A 735 -7.54 -35.93 -20.19
CA GLY A 735 -6.97 -37.11 -20.84
C GLY A 735 -5.44 -37.07 -20.94
N ILE A 736 -4.87 -38.07 -21.61
CA ILE A 736 -3.44 -38.16 -21.86
C ILE A 736 -3.15 -37.64 -23.28
N VAL A 737 -2.13 -36.81 -23.43
CA VAL A 737 -1.64 -36.33 -24.72
C VAL A 737 -0.25 -36.89 -24.94
N HIS A 738 -0.11 -37.74 -25.97
CA HIS A 738 1.17 -38.25 -26.42
C HIS A 738 1.74 -37.34 -27.50
N VAL A 739 2.92 -36.81 -27.24
CA VAL A 739 3.70 -35.99 -28.16
C VAL A 739 4.79 -36.87 -28.76
N SER A 740 4.75 -37.03 -30.08
CA SER A 740 5.73 -37.81 -30.84
C SER A 740 6.24 -37.06 -32.06
N LEU A 741 7.33 -37.53 -32.64
CA LEU A 741 7.91 -36.96 -33.86
C LEU A 741 7.50 -37.78 -35.09
N GLU A 742 6.66 -37.20 -35.96
CA GLU A 742 6.22 -37.82 -37.22
C GLU A 742 6.54 -36.91 -38.41
N GLU A 743 7.10 -37.47 -39.48
CA GLU A 743 7.47 -36.73 -40.72
C GLU A 743 8.33 -35.46 -40.50
N GLY A 744 9.03 -35.36 -39.37
CA GLY A 744 9.87 -34.21 -39.02
C GLY A 744 9.14 -33.06 -38.31
N GLU A 745 7.86 -33.25 -37.95
CA GLU A 745 7.06 -32.34 -37.13
C GLU A 745 6.52 -33.03 -35.86
N LEU A 746 6.16 -32.24 -34.85
CA LEU A 746 5.55 -32.76 -33.63
C LEU A 746 4.08 -33.08 -33.88
N HIS A 747 3.69 -34.32 -33.59
CA HIS A 747 2.33 -34.81 -33.65
C HIS A 747 1.81 -35.05 -32.23
N LEU A 748 0.58 -34.60 -31.96
CA LEU A 748 -0.09 -34.74 -30.67
C LEU A 748 -1.29 -35.67 -30.83
N ALA A 749 -1.26 -36.81 -30.16
CA ALA A 749 -2.36 -37.77 -30.13
C ALA A 749 -3.00 -37.77 -28.73
N THR A 750 -4.33 -37.81 -28.69
CA THR A 750 -5.13 -37.83 -27.47
C THR A 750 -5.57 -39.25 -27.14
N GLU A 751 -5.37 -39.66 -25.90
CA GLU A 751 -5.98 -40.85 -25.31
C GLU A 751 -6.92 -40.39 -24.19
N THR A 752 -8.22 -40.52 -24.43
CA THR A 752 -9.25 -40.30 -23.40
C THR A 752 -9.34 -41.58 -22.56
N GLU A 753 -8.99 -41.52 -21.27
CA GLU A 753 -9.26 -42.63 -20.36
C GLU A 753 -10.78 -42.91 -20.35
N MET A 754 -11.19 -44.05 -20.91
CA MET A 754 -12.47 -44.66 -20.55
C MET A 754 -12.35 -45.16 -19.10
N ALA A 755 -12.70 -44.30 -18.14
CA ALA A 755 -12.90 -44.71 -16.75
C ALA A 755 -14.21 -45.52 -16.63
N ASP A 756 -14.16 -46.80 -17.03
CA ASP A 756 -15.07 -47.81 -16.49
C ASP A 756 -14.69 -48.02 -15.02
N ALA A 757 -15.49 -47.44 -14.13
CA ALA A 757 -15.44 -47.75 -12.70
C ALA A 757 -16.16 -49.08 -12.41
N PRO A 758 -15.62 -49.89 -11.50
CA PRO A 758 -16.41 -50.47 -10.41
C PRO A 758 -16.22 -49.71 -9.10
#